data_AF-A0A397T0I5-F1
#
_entry.id   AF-A0A397T0I5-F1
#
_cell.length_a   1.000
_cell.length_b   1.000
_cell.length_c   1.000
_cell.angle_alpha   90.00
_cell.angle_beta   90.00
_cell.angle_gamma   90.00
#
_symmetry.space_group_name_H-M   'P 1'
#
loop_
_entity.id
_entity.type
_entity.pdbx_description
1 polymer ?
#
loop_
_entity_poly.entity_id
_entity_poly.type
_entity_poly.pdbx_seq_one_letter_code
_entity_poly.pdbx_strand_id
1 'polypeptide(L)'
;MCDVDSSISVVLPFVQFSPLIKEISDILNKVMDIYKTARHNKNITKILIERIASANSAVYILQTREDLFTSYYYKSLQILVKVLHNIRKFAEEITQYNKVQKLLGSKNIESKYQELCKEYDSSIEDVLELIKFQGALIESMDREISDKNVQMSRVIERVSEMQQTMQILMDDEGVDQTKIDNVFQETPLPFGDYEEADDGYRTERLRKYVHIKTREEYAFKIIENEHINQVKNQVSILKKIKDCQNIIHFYGLTNDGSKNYIVTEWAENKNLREYIKEHGSNIETRLKIRIAYDIAKGLNFLNSVNIIHRDIRSENIVITDHDVAKITNFKLSRGINTATGNMMVDREQIRYSAPEILRRGITGEIMNNDNRENIKNITKYDIKCEVYSFGILLWEIAESKISYSQFEDFLEITMKVIGGYRERFTKGTEIPEKYQILVNKSVDPNPGLRPMLSKILTDLQDIFKNYPSEQPNTSSRPDPFDSSDSSSPPSRKMTIDTNAANDETINFMEEFNYMTIEQAVELHKNNTEEKATLYKCFDAYAKMDNPRAKYWKAYYITKGWSDIKSQEEQQKLSAELFKEAADYGDEIPEAQLRYATMVMHGKGVKQNMEEAIEYFLKAAKNDHVVAIFNVATYYFSIGKVELGNYYIIKAASKGYEQAIKYCNKKGITY
;
A
#
# COMPACT_ATOMS: atom_id res chain seq x y z
N MET A 1 -13.50 8.74 12.53
CA MET A 1 -13.02 7.35 12.71
C MET A 1 -14.11 6.45 12.19
N CYS A 2 -14.00 6.01 10.95
CA CYS A 2 -14.82 4.95 10.38
C CYS A 2 -13.84 3.92 9.84
N ASP A 3 -14.03 2.67 10.27
CA ASP A 3 -13.36 1.49 9.74
C ASP A 3 -13.55 1.45 8.22
N VAL A 4 -12.46 1.59 7.47
CA VAL A 4 -12.45 1.31 6.03
C VAL A 4 -11.97 -0.12 5.87
N ASP A 5 -12.96 -1.00 5.78
CA ASP A 5 -12.83 -2.37 5.35
C ASP A 5 -11.97 -2.44 4.08
N SER A 6 -10.81 -3.08 4.19
CA SER A 6 -9.85 -3.33 3.11
C SER A 6 -10.38 -4.39 2.13
N SER A 7 -11.55 -4.13 1.57
CA SER A 7 -12.17 -4.98 0.55
C SER A 7 -11.54 -4.69 -0.81
N ILE A 8 -11.16 -5.76 -1.50
CA ILE A 8 -10.66 -5.76 -2.87
C ILE A 8 -11.53 -4.83 -3.73
N SER A 9 -10.90 -3.82 -4.35
CA SER A 9 -11.55 -2.85 -5.22
C SER A 9 -12.00 -3.55 -6.51
N VAL A 10 -13.28 -3.95 -6.56
CA VAL A 10 -13.89 -4.65 -7.70
C VAL A 10 -14.16 -3.66 -8.82
N VAL A 11 -13.82 -3.98 -10.07
CA VAL A 11 -14.21 -3.18 -11.25
C VAL A 11 -15.72 -3.32 -11.47
N LEU A 12 -16.41 -2.19 -11.64
CA LEU A 12 -17.84 -2.05 -11.79
C LEU A 12 -18.15 -1.45 -13.18
N PRO A 13 -19.26 -1.83 -13.83
CA PRO A 13 -19.63 -1.26 -15.12
C PRO A 13 -20.00 0.24 -15.03
N PHE A 14 -19.65 1.04 -16.05
CA PHE A 14 -20.01 2.46 -16.15
C PHE A 14 -21.51 2.73 -15.94
N VAL A 15 -22.37 1.80 -16.38
CA VAL A 15 -23.82 1.89 -16.23
C VAL A 15 -24.24 2.12 -14.78
N GLN A 16 -23.46 1.62 -13.80
CA GLN A 16 -23.72 1.87 -12.38
C GLN A 16 -23.39 3.30 -11.95
N PHE A 17 -22.38 3.93 -12.56
CA PHE A 17 -21.95 5.30 -12.25
C PHE A 17 -22.83 6.35 -12.92
N SER A 18 -23.35 6.07 -14.13
CA SER A 18 -24.13 7.01 -14.92
C SER A 18 -25.26 7.73 -14.14
N PRO A 19 -26.07 7.05 -13.30
CA PRO A 19 -27.06 7.70 -12.45
C PRO A 19 -26.48 8.71 -11.47
N LEU A 20 -25.37 8.36 -10.79
CA LEU A 20 -24.71 9.24 -9.83
C LEU A 20 -24.14 10.48 -10.51
N ILE A 21 -23.52 10.32 -11.67
CA ILE A 21 -22.94 11.44 -12.41
C ILE A 21 -24.03 12.40 -12.89
N LYS A 22 -25.12 11.86 -13.44
CA LYS A 22 -26.29 12.65 -13.83
C LYS A 22 -26.87 13.39 -12.62
N GLU A 23 -26.92 12.73 -11.46
CA GLU A 23 -27.44 13.31 -10.23
C GLU A 23 -26.61 14.51 -9.76
N ILE A 24 -25.28 14.49 -9.90
CA ILE A 24 -24.41 15.64 -9.61
C ILE A 24 -24.75 16.83 -10.52
N SER A 25 -24.90 16.59 -11.83
CA SER A 25 -25.32 17.63 -12.78
C SER A 25 -26.71 18.18 -12.46
N ASP A 26 -27.66 17.32 -12.10
CA ASP A 26 -29.02 17.71 -11.71
C ASP A 26 -29.02 18.54 -10.42
N ILE A 27 -28.17 18.21 -9.44
CA ILE A 27 -28.00 19.00 -8.21
C ILE A 27 -27.46 20.39 -8.55
N LEU A 28 -26.42 20.49 -9.39
CA LEU A 28 -25.87 21.78 -9.81
C LEU A 28 -26.94 22.69 -10.43
N ASN A 29 -27.71 22.15 -11.37
CA ASN A 29 -28.78 22.88 -12.04
C ASN A 29 -29.85 23.36 -11.04
N LYS A 30 -30.26 22.50 -10.10
CA LYS A 30 -31.24 22.87 -9.06
C LYS A 30 -30.73 23.99 -8.16
N VAL A 31 -29.48 23.91 -7.68
CA VAL A 31 -28.90 24.97 -6.83
C VAL A 31 -28.74 26.28 -7.59
N MET A 32 -28.40 26.23 -8.88
CA MET A 32 -28.39 27.39 -9.76
C MET A 32 -29.78 28.04 -9.88
N ASP A 33 -30.85 27.26 -9.98
CA ASP A 33 -32.21 27.78 -10.03
C ASP A 33 -32.70 28.34 -8.69
N ILE A 34 -32.36 27.69 -7.57
CA ILE A 34 -32.57 28.22 -6.21
C ILE A 34 -31.87 29.58 -6.07
N TYR A 35 -30.64 29.71 -6.55
CA TYR A 35 -29.89 30.97 -6.50
C TYR A 35 -30.54 32.09 -7.30
N LYS A 36 -31.08 31.79 -8.50
CA LYS A 36 -31.80 32.78 -9.32
C LYS A 36 -33.03 33.32 -8.59
N THR A 37 -33.77 32.46 -7.88
CA THR A 37 -35.01 32.82 -7.19
C THR A 37 -34.81 33.31 -5.75
N ALA A 38 -33.61 33.14 -5.19
CA ALA A 38 -33.27 33.51 -3.82
C ALA A 38 -33.43 35.01 -3.53
N ARG A 39 -34.04 35.35 -2.38
CA ARG A 39 -34.12 36.73 -1.87
C ARG A 39 -33.03 37.04 -0.82
N HIS A 40 -32.46 36.01 -0.22
CA HIS A 40 -31.51 36.10 0.89
C HIS A 40 -30.32 35.13 0.71
N ASN A 41 -29.22 35.38 1.44
CA ASN A 41 -28.03 34.52 1.53
C ASN A 41 -27.36 34.11 0.19
N LYS A 42 -27.54 34.92 -0.86
CA LYS A 42 -26.94 34.72 -2.20
C LYS A 42 -25.43 34.48 -2.19
N ASN A 43 -24.66 35.15 -1.33
CA ASN A 43 -23.20 35.00 -1.32
C ASN A 43 -22.78 33.58 -0.91
N ILE A 44 -23.40 33.03 0.15
CA ILE A 44 -23.14 31.66 0.61
C ILE A 44 -23.56 30.67 -0.49
N THR A 45 -24.76 30.84 -1.04
CA THR A 45 -25.26 29.99 -2.14
C THR A 45 -24.36 30.05 -3.38
N LYS A 46 -23.78 31.20 -3.72
CA LYS A 46 -22.83 31.34 -4.83
C LYS A 46 -21.57 30.52 -4.61
N ILE A 47 -20.98 30.55 -3.41
CA ILE A 47 -19.80 29.75 -3.08
C ILE A 47 -20.12 28.25 -3.13
N LEU A 48 -21.31 27.84 -2.67
CA LEU A 48 -21.76 26.45 -2.78
C LEU A 48 -21.92 26.02 -4.24
N ILE A 49 -22.43 26.89 -5.13
CA ILE A 49 -22.49 26.65 -6.57
C ILE A 49 -21.10 26.41 -7.16
N GLU A 50 -20.13 27.26 -6.84
CA GLU A 50 -18.75 27.14 -7.34
C GLU A 50 -18.13 25.78 -6.95
N ARG A 51 -18.41 25.32 -5.72
CA ARG A 51 -17.99 23.98 -5.24
C ARG A 51 -18.68 22.85 -6.00
N ILE A 52 -20.00 22.90 -6.17
CA ILE A 52 -20.74 21.87 -6.92
C ILE A 52 -20.26 21.85 -8.38
N ALA A 53 -19.98 23.01 -8.99
CA ALA A 53 -19.48 23.11 -10.35
C ALA A 53 -18.08 22.50 -10.52
N SER A 54 -17.20 22.68 -9.52
CA SER A 54 -15.89 22.01 -9.46
C SER A 54 -16.05 20.49 -9.43
N ALA A 55 -16.93 19.97 -8.57
CA ALA A 55 -17.22 18.54 -8.48
C ALA A 55 -17.83 17.98 -9.78
N ASN A 56 -18.76 18.71 -10.38
CA ASN A 56 -19.39 18.32 -11.64
C ASN A 56 -18.36 18.25 -12.78
N SER A 57 -17.41 19.19 -12.82
CA SER A 57 -16.31 19.18 -13.81
C SER A 57 -15.37 18.00 -13.59
N ALA A 58 -15.01 17.72 -12.34
CA ALA A 58 -14.17 16.59 -11.98
C ALA A 58 -14.78 15.24 -12.38
N VAL A 59 -16.07 15.06 -12.12
CA VAL A 59 -16.79 13.81 -12.42
C VAL A 59 -17.11 13.68 -13.91
N TYR A 60 -17.31 14.79 -14.62
CA TYR A 60 -17.41 14.77 -16.08
C TYR A 60 -16.15 14.20 -16.72
N ILE A 61 -14.97 14.54 -16.19
CA ILE A 61 -13.69 13.97 -16.64
C ILE A 61 -13.63 12.46 -16.34
N LEU A 62 -14.22 11.96 -15.25
CA LEU A 62 -14.29 10.52 -14.95
C LEU A 62 -15.09 9.70 -15.98
N GLN A 63 -16.05 10.31 -16.69
CA GLN A 63 -16.84 9.61 -17.71
C GLN A 63 -16.01 9.09 -18.88
N THR A 64 -14.75 9.51 -18.98
CA THR A 64 -13.87 9.15 -20.07
C THR A 64 -13.01 7.91 -19.78
N ARG A 65 -13.03 7.35 -18.55
CA ARG A 65 -12.10 6.28 -18.09
C ARG A 65 -12.79 5.10 -17.42
N GLU A 66 -12.85 3.95 -18.10
CA GLU A 66 -13.50 2.72 -17.57
C GLU A 66 -12.80 2.06 -16.38
N ASP A 67 -11.49 2.23 -16.27
CA ASP A 67 -10.66 1.64 -15.22
C ASP A 67 -10.82 2.28 -13.83
N LEU A 68 -11.38 3.49 -13.79
CA LEU A 68 -11.70 4.20 -12.56
C LEU A 68 -13.08 3.81 -12.00
N PHE A 69 -13.84 2.98 -12.71
CA PHE A 69 -15.10 2.45 -12.22
C PHE A 69 -14.84 1.29 -11.28
N THR A 70 -14.38 1.58 -10.07
CA THR A 70 -14.19 0.56 -9.04
C THR A 70 -15.21 0.71 -7.92
N SER A 71 -15.41 -0.35 -7.13
CA SER A 71 -16.27 -0.33 -5.94
C SER A 71 -15.84 0.72 -4.92
N TYR A 72 -14.55 1.05 -4.86
CA TYR A 72 -14.03 2.16 -4.06
C TYR A 72 -14.55 3.50 -4.58
N TYR A 73 -14.33 3.80 -5.87
CA TYR A 73 -14.76 5.08 -6.45
C TYR A 73 -16.26 5.21 -6.52
N TYR A 74 -16.99 4.11 -6.70
CA TYR A 74 -18.44 4.10 -6.61
C TYR A 74 -18.90 4.56 -5.22
N LYS A 75 -18.28 4.04 -4.14
CA LYS A 75 -18.55 4.50 -2.77
C LYS A 75 -18.15 5.96 -2.57
N SER A 76 -16.98 6.39 -3.03
CA SER A 76 -16.55 7.80 -2.92
C SER A 76 -17.53 8.74 -3.66
N LEU A 77 -18.00 8.34 -4.84
CA LEU A 77 -18.99 9.10 -5.62
C LEU A 77 -20.37 9.12 -4.93
N GLN A 78 -20.80 8.02 -4.31
CA GLN A 78 -22.02 7.99 -3.49
C GLN A 78 -21.94 8.93 -2.29
N ILE A 79 -20.78 8.97 -1.61
CA ILE A 79 -20.53 9.88 -0.49
C ILE A 79 -20.60 11.32 -0.99
N LEU A 80 -19.92 11.63 -2.11
CA LEU A 80 -19.97 12.97 -2.71
C LEU A 80 -21.41 13.37 -3.06
N VAL A 81 -22.17 12.53 -3.77
CA VAL A 81 -23.58 12.79 -4.09
C VAL A 81 -24.41 13.08 -2.84
N LYS A 82 -24.22 12.31 -1.76
CA LYS A 82 -24.88 12.55 -0.47
C LYS A 82 -24.55 13.92 0.11
N VAL A 83 -23.28 14.32 0.10
CA VAL A 83 -22.85 15.66 0.56
C VAL A 83 -23.44 16.76 -0.32
N LEU A 84 -23.45 16.59 -1.65
CA LEU A 84 -24.03 17.56 -2.58
C LEU A 84 -25.56 17.72 -2.39
N HIS A 85 -26.27 16.65 -2.03
CA HIS A 85 -27.69 16.75 -1.64
C HIS A 85 -27.87 17.56 -0.36
N ASN A 86 -27.01 17.36 0.65
CA ASN A 86 -27.07 18.15 1.88
C ASN A 86 -26.80 19.63 1.59
N ILE A 87 -25.82 19.93 0.72
CA ILE A 87 -25.55 21.28 0.24
C ILE A 87 -26.78 21.88 -0.47
N ARG A 88 -27.45 21.10 -1.34
CA ARG A 88 -28.67 21.56 -2.01
C ARG A 88 -29.77 21.91 -1.01
N LYS A 89 -30.09 21.01 -0.08
CA LYS A 89 -31.12 21.24 0.96
C LYS A 89 -30.77 22.48 1.79
N PHE A 90 -29.52 22.61 2.21
CA PHE A 90 -29.06 23.79 2.93
C PHE A 90 -29.22 25.07 2.09
N ALA A 91 -28.89 25.04 0.80
CA ALA A 91 -29.12 26.16 -0.11
C ALA A 91 -30.61 26.52 -0.23
N GLU A 92 -31.51 25.54 -0.33
CA GLU A 92 -32.97 25.76 -0.32
C GLU A 92 -33.42 26.43 0.98
N GLU A 93 -32.98 25.90 2.13
CA GLU A 93 -33.33 26.43 3.45
C GLU A 93 -32.88 27.90 3.57
N ILE A 94 -31.58 28.18 3.45
CA ILE A 94 -31.01 29.51 3.73
C ILE A 94 -31.53 30.59 2.77
N THR A 95 -32.00 30.23 1.58
CA THR A 95 -32.53 31.18 0.61
C THR A 95 -33.98 31.56 0.88
N GLN A 96 -34.72 30.74 1.65
CA GLN A 96 -36.08 30.98 2.12
C GLN A 96 -36.16 31.67 3.50
N TYR A 97 -35.05 31.74 4.24
CA TYR A 97 -35.00 32.39 5.56
C TYR A 97 -35.40 33.89 5.51
N ASN A 98 -36.43 34.26 6.24
CA ASN A 98 -36.91 35.64 6.35
C ASN A 98 -36.13 36.46 7.42
N LYS A 99 -36.21 37.80 7.35
CA LYS A 99 -35.36 38.74 8.12
C LYS A 99 -35.34 38.51 9.64
N VAL A 100 -36.41 37.98 10.23
CA VAL A 100 -36.54 37.75 11.69
C VAL A 100 -35.82 36.45 12.13
N GLN A 101 -35.88 35.38 11.33
CA GLN A 101 -35.15 34.14 11.60
C GLN A 101 -33.63 34.28 11.40
N LYS A 102 -33.21 35.25 10.56
CA LYS A 102 -31.80 35.58 10.28
C LYS A 102 -31.02 36.05 11.52
N LEU A 103 -31.70 36.68 12.50
CA LEU A 103 -31.08 37.18 13.73
C LEU A 103 -30.85 36.08 14.77
N LEU A 104 -31.73 35.07 14.82
CA LEU A 104 -31.70 33.99 15.81
C LEU A 104 -30.91 32.75 15.33
N GLY A 105 -30.75 32.55 14.01
CA GLY A 105 -30.09 31.38 13.41
C GLY A 105 -28.67 31.59 12.86
N SER A 106 -28.09 32.80 12.91
CA SER A 106 -26.84 33.12 12.17
C SER A 106 -25.63 32.27 12.58
N LYS A 107 -25.44 31.99 13.88
CA LYS A 107 -24.39 31.07 14.37
C LYS A 107 -24.61 29.63 13.91
N ASN A 108 -25.86 29.21 13.75
CA ASN A 108 -26.21 27.85 13.34
C ASN A 108 -26.00 27.65 11.83
N ILE A 109 -26.32 28.66 11.02
CA ILE A 109 -26.06 28.69 9.56
C ILE A 109 -24.56 28.62 9.29
N GLU A 110 -23.75 29.43 9.99
CA GLU A 110 -22.29 29.45 9.81
C GLU A 110 -21.66 28.09 10.20
N SER A 111 -22.04 27.51 11.33
CA SER A 111 -21.54 26.20 11.76
C SER A 111 -21.94 25.09 10.76
N LYS A 112 -23.18 25.11 10.27
CA LYS A 112 -23.66 24.13 9.29
C LYS A 112 -22.96 24.28 7.94
N TYR A 113 -22.72 25.52 7.50
CA TYR A 113 -21.94 25.82 6.30
C TYR A 113 -20.50 25.30 6.40
N GLN A 114 -19.83 25.53 7.53
CA GLN A 114 -18.46 25.04 7.76
C GLN A 114 -18.38 23.52 7.83
N GLU A 115 -19.36 22.86 8.47
CA GLU A 115 -19.49 21.40 8.49
C GLU A 115 -19.64 20.84 7.06
N LEU A 116 -20.55 21.40 6.27
CA LEU A 116 -20.77 20.99 4.87
C LEU A 116 -19.53 21.24 3.99
N CYS A 117 -18.79 22.33 4.21
CA CYS A 117 -17.54 22.56 3.48
C CYS A 117 -16.50 21.49 3.81
N LYS A 118 -16.35 21.11 5.09
CA LYS A 118 -15.42 20.05 5.50
C LYS A 118 -15.82 18.68 4.95
N GLU A 119 -17.11 18.35 4.99
CA GLU A 119 -17.64 17.13 4.38
C GLU A 119 -17.38 17.11 2.87
N TYR A 120 -17.59 18.24 2.18
CA TYR A 120 -17.30 18.37 0.76
C TYR A 120 -15.81 18.19 0.47
N ASP A 121 -14.94 18.91 1.16
CA ASP A 121 -13.49 18.89 0.95
C ASP A 121 -12.94 17.47 1.15
N SER A 122 -13.43 16.75 2.16
CA SER A 122 -13.11 15.33 2.39
C SER A 122 -13.66 14.42 1.28
N SER A 123 -14.90 14.62 0.84
CA SER A 123 -15.54 13.76 -0.18
C SER A 123 -14.98 13.93 -1.58
N ILE A 124 -14.38 15.09 -1.88
CA ILE A 124 -13.87 15.43 -3.21
C ILE A 124 -12.36 15.19 -3.33
N GLU A 125 -11.63 15.01 -2.23
CA GLU A 125 -10.17 14.82 -2.20
C GLU A 125 -9.75 13.65 -3.10
N ASP A 126 -10.39 12.49 -2.94
CA ASP A 126 -10.16 11.29 -3.77
C ASP A 126 -10.41 11.54 -5.27
N VAL A 127 -11.40 12.39 -5.59
CA VAL A 127 -11.79 12.72 -6.97
C VAL A 127 -10.86 13.77 -7.58
N LEU A 128 -10.34 14.71 -6.78
CA LEU A 128 -9.35 15.71 -7.21
C LEU A 128 -7.96 15.12 -7.38
N GLU A 129 -7.59 14.12 -6.57
CA GLU A 129 -6.34 13.38 -6.71
C GLU A 129 -6.23 12.73 -8.10
N LEU A 130 -7.36 12.27 -8.65
CA LEU A 130 -7.46 11.74 -10.00
C LEU A 130 -7.22 12.77 -11.10
N ILE A 131 -7.71 14.01 -10.95
CA ILE A 131 -7.48 15.09 -11.94
C ILE A 131 -5.99 15.48 -11.96
N LYS A 132 -5.36 15.55 -10.79
CA LYS A 132 -3.92 15.85 -10.68
C LYS A 132 -3.07 14.72 -11.28
N PHE A 133 -3.45 13.46 -11.02
CA PHE A 133 -2.84 12.29 -11.65
C PHE A 133 -2.96 12.36 -13.19
N GLN A 134 -4.11 12.72 -13.74
CA GLN A 134 -4.31 12.86 -15.18
C GLN A 134 -3.46 13.98 -15.79
N GLY A 135 -3.33 15.12 -15.11
CA GLY A 135 -2.44 16.20 -15.56
C GLY A 135 -0.99 15.74 -15.65
N ALA A 136 -0.52 14.99 -14.65
CA ALA A 136 0.84 14.45 -14.65
C ALA A 136 1.03 13.28 -15.64
N LEU A 137 -0.05 12.52 -15.95
CA LEU A 137 -0.03 11.50 -17.00
C LEU A 137 0.14 12.14 -18.38
N ILE A 138 -0.57 13.24 -18.67
CA ILE A 138 -0.38 14.04 -19.91
C ILE A 138 1.05 14.56 -20.00
N GLU A 139 1.56 15.15 -18.92
CA GLU A 139 2.96 15.62 -18.85
C GLU A 139 3.97 14.49 -19.13
N SER A 140 3.61 13.23 -18.89
CA SER A 140 4.48 12.09 -19.21
C SER A 140 4.38 11.61 -20.66
N MET A 141 3.34 12.00 -21.41
CA MET A 141 3.09 11.56 -22.79
C MET A 141 3.35 12.63 -23.86
N ASP A 142 3.17 13.93 -23.58
CA ASP A 142 3.30 15.00 -24.60
C ASP A 142 4.17 16.18 -24.13
N ARG A 143 4.98 16.75 -25.06
CA ARG A 143 5.94 17.86 -24.79
C ARG A 143 5.38 19.27 -25.04
N GLU A 144 4.30 19.43 -25.81
CA GLU A 144 3.83 20.75 -26.27
C GLU A 144 2.42 21.08 -25.76
N ILE A 145 2.36 21.99 -24.79
CA ILE A 145 1.12 22.48 -24.18
C ILE A 145 0.45 23.48 -25.15
N SER A 146 -0.55 23.05 -25.93
CA SER A 146 -1.36 23.98 -26.73
C SER A 146 -2.88 23.92 -26.48
N ASP A 147 -3.45 22.78 -26.07
CA ASP A 147 -4.84 22.72 -25.55
C ASP A 147 -5.07 21.46 -24.68
N LYS A 148 -5.33 21.66 -23.38
CA LYS A 148 -5.39 20.58 -22.38
C LYS A 148 -6.63 19.67 -22.55
N ASN A 149 -7.73 20.18 -23.07
CA ASN A 149 -8.99 19.43 -23.10
C ASN A 149 -9.08 18.45 -24.28
N VAL A 150 -8.60 18.84 -25.47
CA VAL A 150 -8.60 17.99 -26.67
C VAL A 150 -7.56 16.86 -26.57
N GLN A 151 -6.42 17.11 -25.92
CA GLN A 151 -5.40 16.09 -25.68
C GLN A 151 -5.81 15.10 -24.57
N MET A 152 -6.57 15.54 -23.56
CA MET A 152 -7.06 14.67 -22.49
C MET A 152 -7.86 13.49 -23.06
N SER A 153 -8.81 13.74 -23.96
CA SER A 153 -9.59 12.66 -24.60
C SER A 153 -8.72 11.68 -25.38
N ARG A 154 -7.69 12.17 -26.10
CA ARG A 154 -6.78 11.33 -26.89
C ARG A 154 -5.87 10.47 -26.02
N VAL A 155 -5.32 11.03 -24.94
CA VAL A 155 -4.47 10.30 -23.98
C VAL A 155 -5.28 9.21 -23.29
N ILE A 156 -6.52 9.52 -22.92
CA ILE A 156 -7.43 8.58 -22.26
C ILE A 156 -7.83 7.44 -23.21
N GLU A 157 -8.20 7.75 -24.44
CA GLU A 157 -8.50 6.75 -25.48
C GLU A 157 -7.30 5.83 -25.70
N ARG A 158 -6.09 6.38 -25.87
CA ARG A 158 -4.85 5.60 -26.01
C ARG A 158 -4.57 4.71 -24.80
N VAL A 159 -4.71 5.22 -23.58
CA VAL A 159 -4.49 4.42 -22.37
C VAL A 159 -5.52 3.30 -22.26
N SER A 160 -6.78 3.54 -22.60
CA SER A 160 -7.83 2.51 -22.61
C SER A 160 -7.58 1.44 -23.67
N GLU A 161 -7.21 1.83 -24.89
CA GLU A 161 -6.78 0.91 -25.96
C GLU A 161 -5.59 0.06 -25.52
N MET A 162 -4.61 0.68 -24.86
CA MET A 162 -3.44 0.00 -24.31
C MET A 162 -3.84 -0.99 -23.22
N GLN A 163 -4.73 -0.63 -22.29
CA GLN A 163 -5.24 -1.52 -21.25
C GLN A 163 -5.93 -2.75 -21.85
N GLN A 164 -6.86 -2.56 -22.80
CA GLN A 164 -7.57 -3.66 -23.46
C GLN A 164 -6.61 -4.58 -24.21
N THR A 165 -5.68 -4.00 -24.96
CA THR A 165 -4.67 -4.77 -25.71
C THR A 165 -3.74 -5.53 -24.77
N MET A 166 -3.33 -4.90 -23.66
CA MET A 166 -2.45 -5.53 -22.68
C MET A 166 -3.18 -6.69 -22.00
N GLN A 167 -4.44 -6.53 -21.61
CA GLN A 167 -5.24 -7.63 -21.03
C GLN A 167 -5.26 -8.86 -21.96
N ILE A 168 -5.50 -8.67 -23.25
CA ILE A 168 -5.50 -9.75 -24.26
C ILE A 168 -4.12 -10.43 -24.36
N LEU A 169 -3.04 -9.66 -24.42
CA LEU A 169 -1.67 -10.19 -24.55
C LEU A 169 -1.20 -10.95 -23.31
N MET A 170 -1.80 -10.66 -22.15
CA MET A 170 -1.37 -11.21 -20.86
C MET A 170 -2.19 -12.42 -20.41
N ASP A 171 -3.37 -12.64 -21.00
CA ASP A 171 -4.21 -13.82 -20.80
C ASP A 171 -3.88 -14.99 -21.75
N ASP A 172 -3.02 -14.77 -22.76
CA ASP A 172 -2.59 -15.81 -23.70
C ASP A 172 -1.53 -16.74 -23.04
N GLU A 173 -1.99 -17.74 -22.29
CA GLU A 173 -1.13 -18.75 -21.62
C GLU A 173 -0.42 -19.70 -22.62
N GLY A 174 -0.64 -19.57 -23.92
CA GLY A 174 -0.07 -20.42 -24.97
C GLY A 174 0.99 -19.71 -25.80
N VAL A 175 2.26 -19.77 -25.35
CA VAL A 175 3.40 -19.28 -26.14
C VAL A 175 3.63 -20.20 -27.35
N ASP A 176 3.02 -19.88 -28.48
CA ASP A 176 3.26 -20.53 -29.77
C ASP A 176 4.60 -20.06 -30.36
N GLN A 177 5.54 -20.99 -30.58
CA GLN A 177 6.87 -20.76 -31.15
C GLN A 177 6.80 -20.01 -32.51
N THR A 178 5.70 -20.14 -33.26
CA THR A 178 5.51 -19.44 -34.54
C THR A 178 5.20 -17.94 -34.38
N LYS A 179 4.50 -17.52 -33.32
CA LYS A 179 4.28 -16.09 -33.01
C LYS A 179 5.60 -15.38 -32.67
N ILE A 180 6.60 -16.13 -32.23
CA ILE A 180 7.89 -15.60 -31.75
C ILE A 180 8.77 -15.24 -32.91
N ASP A 181 8.91 -16.14 -33.86
CA ASP A 181 9.62 -15.86 -35.11
C ASP A 181 8.96 -14.66 -35.81
N ASN A 182 7.63 -14.53 -35.74
CA ASN A 182 6.92 -13.35 -36.24
C ASN A 182 7.26 -12.05 -35.47
N VAL A 183 7.39 -12.06 -34.13
CA VAL A 183 7.80 -10.86 -33.36
C VAL A 183 9.23 -10.42 -33.68
N PHE A 184 10.14 -11.37 -33.90
CA PHE A 184 11.49 -11.08 -34.38
C PHE A 184 11.50 -10.55 -35.83
N GLN A 185 10.50 -10.91 -36.65
CA GLN A 185 10.33 -10.44 -38.03
C GLN A 185 9.53 -9.12 -38.17
N GLU A 186 8.72 -8.73 -37.18
CA GLU A 186 7.86 -7.55 -37.26
C GLU A 186 8.56 -6.21 -36.99
N THR A 187 9.71 -6.20 -36.30
CA THR A 187 10.51 -4.97 -36.04
C THR A 187 12.04 -5.18 -36.12
N PRO A 188 12.58 -5.80 -37.18
CA PRO A 188 14.02 -5.91 -37.38
C PRO A 188 14.59 -4.58 -37.85
N LEU A 189 15.45 -3.98 -37.03
CA LEU A 189 16.30 -2.86 -37.43
C LEU A 189 17.48 -3.42 -38.24
N PRO A 190 17.83 -2.84 -39.41
CA PRO A 190 18.95 -3.33 -40.21
C PRO A 190 20.26 -3.11 -39.46
N PHE A 191 20.93 -4.17 -39.00
CA PHE A 191 22.16 -4.03 -38.21
C PHE A 191 23.24 -3.22 -38.94
N GLY A 192 23.35 -3.38 -40.26
CA GLY A 192 24.30 -2.65 -41.09
C GLY A 192 24.06 -1.14 -41.23
N ASP A 193 22.93 -0.62 -40.75
CA ASP A 193 22.69 0.83 -40.68
C ASP A 193 23.35 1.49 -39.45
N TYR A 194 24.01 0.70 -38.59
CA TYR A 194 24.63 1.16 -37.35
C TYR A 194 26.12 0.82 -37.31
N GLU A 195 26.90 1.71 -36.69
CA GLU A 195 28.32 1.49 -36.39
C GLU A 195 28.55 1.56 -34.87
N GLU A 196 29.43 0.70 -34.34
CA GLU A 196 29.77 0.72 -32.91
C GLU A 196 30.60 1.97 -32.59
N ALA A 197 30.25 2.66 -31.50
CA ALA A 197 30.97 3.86 -31.09
C ALA A 197 32.30 3.50 -30.37
N ASP A 198 33.37 4.25 -30.66
CA ASP A 198 34.71 4.01 -30.09
C ASP A 198 34.77 4.19 -28.55
N ASP A 199 33.91 5.04 -27.99
CA ASP A 199 33.74 5.30 -26.55
C ASP A 199 32.60 4.47 -25.92
N GLY A 200 32.01 3.56 -26.69
CA GLY A 200 30.71 2.95 -26.45
C GLY A 200 30.66 1.75 -25.51
N TYR A 201 31.78 1.37 -24.89
CA TYR A 201 31.86 0.18 -24.06
C TYR A 201 31.40 0.46 -22.63
N ARG A 202 30.21 -0.05 -22.24
CA ARG A 202 29.76 -0.07 -20.84
C ARG A 202 29.97 -1.43 -20.20
N THR A 203 29.45 -2.47 -20.83
CA THR A 203 29.62 -3.86 -20.38
C THR A 203 29.72 -4.77 -21.59
N GLU A 204 30.15 -6.02 -21.41
CA GLU A 204 30.13 -7.02 -22.48
C GLU A 204 28.76 -7.18 -23.14
N ARG A 205 27.68 -6.85 -22.42
CA ARG A 205 26.28 -7.07 -22.82
C ARG A 205 25.55 -5.82 -23.27
N LEU A 206 26.13 -4.63 -23.16
CA LEU A 206 25.52 -3.35 -23.51
C LEU A 206 26.54 -2.45 -24.18
N ARG A 207 26.30 -2.12 -25.46
CA ARG A 207 27.19 -1.33 -26.30
C ARG A 207 26.47 -0.14 -26.92
N LYS A 208 27.19 0.97 -27.11
CA LYS A 208 26.71 2.15 -27.83
C LYS A 208 26.93 1.98 -29.33
N TYR A 209 25.87 2.21 -30.09
CA TYR A 209 25.89 2.22 -31.55
C TYR A 209 25.37 3.56 -32.05
N VAL A 210 25.87 4.00 -33.20
CA VAL A 210 25.43 5.24 -33.86
C VAL A 210 24.82 4.86 -35.20
N HIS A 211 23.63 5.40 -35.50
CA HIS A 211 23.04 5.20 -36.81
C HIS A 211 23.82 6.01 -37.86
N ILE A 212 24.28 5.34 -38.92
CA ILE A 212 25.24 5.89 -39.90
C ILE A 212 24.71 7.16 -40.56
N LYS A 213 23.40 7.20 -40.90
CA LYS A 213 22.76 8.37 -41.55
C LYS A 213 22.34 9.48 -40.59
N THR A 214 21.58 9.17 -39.54
CA THR A 214 21.00 10.19 -38.65
C THR A 214 21.99 10.68 -37.58
N ARG A 215 23.05 9.92 -37.33
CA ARG A 215 24.02 10.15 -36.24
C ARG A 215 23.40 10.11 -34.84
N GLU A 216 22.22 9.54 -34.71
CA GLU A 216 21.58 9.30 -33.42
C GLU A 216 22.23 8.10 -32.71
N GLU A 217 22.18 8.12 -31.39
CA GLU A 217 22.84 7.15 -30.52
C GLU A 217 21.86 6.13 -29.95
N TYR A 218 22.29 4.87 -29.91
CA TYR A 218 21.46 3.72 -29.58
C TYR A 218 22.20 2.79 -28.61
N ALA A 219 21.43 2.14 -27.73
CA ALA A 219 21.92 1.13 -26.82
C ALA A 219 21.58 -0.26 -27.36
N PHE A 220 22.59 -1.06 -27.66
CA PHE A 220 22.43 -2.44 -28.13
C PHE A 220 22.71 -3.39 -26.97
N LYS A 221 21.66 -4.07 -26.49
CA LYS A 221 21.75 -5.03 -25.38
C LYS A 221 21.62 -6.45 -25.89
N ILE A 222 22.63 -7.29 -25.62
CA ILE A 222 22.64 -8.70 -26.03
C ILE A 222 21.50 -9.46 -25.36
N ILE A 223 20.78 -10.26 -26.15
CA ILE A 223 19.78 -11.23 -25.71
C ILE A 223 20.44 -12.60 -25.56
N GLU A 224 20.38 -13.16 -24.34
CA GLU A 224 20.79 -14.53 -24.10
C GLU A 224 19.68 -15.51 -24.46
N ASN A 225 20.04 -16.66 -25.03
CA ASN A 225 19.08 -17.65 -25.51
C ASN A 225 18.17 -18.20 -24.39
N GLU A 226 18.70 -18.33 -23.17
CA GLU A 226 17.93 -18.75 -21.98
C GLU A 226 16.85 -17.74 -21.55
N HIS A 227 16.98 -16.47 -21.96
CA HIS A 227 16.09 -15.37 -21.57
C HIS A 227 15.07 -15.00 -22.66
N ILE A 228 15.01 -15.75 -23.76
CA ILE A 228 14.12 -15.47 -24.91
C ILE A 228 12.65 -15.27 -24.48
N ASN A 229 12.13 -16.07 -23.54
CA ASN A 229 10.75 -15.93 -23.05
C ASN A 229 10.51 -14.63 -22.24
N GLN A 230 11.49 -14.19 -21.46
CA GLN A 230 11.42 -12.93 -20.73
C GLN A 230 11.51 -11.73 -21.68
N VAL A 231 12.33 -11.86 -22.73
CA VAL A 231 12.46 -10.84 -23.78
C VAL A 231 11.16 -10.65 -24.57
N LYS A 232 10.41 -11.73 -24.88
CA LYS A 232 9.09 -11.61 -25.55
C LYS A 232 8.14 -10.71 -24.78
N ASN A 233 7.97 -11.01 -23.49
CA ASN A 233 7.08 -10.25 -22.63
C ASN A 233 7.54 -8.79 -22.49
N GLN A 234 8.84 -8.57 -22.31
CA GLN A 234 9.43 -7.23 -22.31
C GLN A 234 9.16 -6.45 -23.61
N VAL A 235 9.36 -7.07 -24.78
CA VAL A 235 9.14 -6.42 -26.09
C VAL A 235 7.68 -6.10 -26.31
N SER A 236 6.75 -7.00 -25.98
CA SER A 236 5.31 -6.76 -26.08
C SER A 236 4.88 -5.57 -25.23
N ILE A 237 5.39 -5.48 -24.00
CA ILE A 237 5.14 -4.35 -23.10
C ILE A 237 5.74 -3.06 -23.69
N LEU A 238 7.03 -3.06 -24.02
CA LEU A 238 7.76 -1.88 -24.51
C LEU A 238 7.18 -1.30 -25.82
N LYS A 239 6.75 -2.14 -26.77
CA LYS A 239 6.10 -1.68 -28.01
C LYS A 239 4.82 -0.87 -27.74
N LYS A 240 4.10 -1.18 -26.66
CA LYS A 240 2.84 -0.51 -26.32
C LYS A 240 3.07 0.75 -25.51
N ILE A 241 4.07 0.77 -24.63
CA ILE A 241 4.35 1.90 -23.72
C ILE A 241 5.34 2.94 -24.26
N LYS A 242 5.70 2.87 -25.55
CA LYS A 242 6.73 3.71 -26.21
C LYS A 242 6.48 5.22 -26.14
N ASP A 243 5.24 5.64 -25.89
CA ASP A 243 4.82 7.03 -25.85
C ASP A 243 5.15 7.72 -24.50
N CYS A 244 5.48 6.96 -23.45
CA CYS A 244 5.83 7.54 -22.15
C CYS A 244 7.29 8.01 -22.12
N GLN A 245 7.51 9.30 -21.85
CA GLN A 245 8.84 9.92 -21.84
C GLN A 245 9.72 9.45 -20.67
N ASN A 246 9.11 9.00 -19.57
CA ASN A 246 9.80 8.50 -18.39
C ASN A 246 10.01 6.97 -18.41
N ILE A 247 9.82 6.36 -19.58
CA ILE A 247 10.12 4.96 -19.86
C ILE A 247 11.17 4.91 -20.96
N ILE A 248 12.11 3.97 -20.87
CA ILE A 248 13.14 3.80 -21.88
C ILE A 248 12.50 3.57 -23.26
N HIS A 249 12.88 4.38 -24.24
CA HIS A 249 12.37 4.24 -25.58
C HIS A 249 12.94 2.97 -26.24
N PHE A 250 12.05 2.14 -26.76
CA PHE A 250 12.39 0.89 -27.46
C PHE A 250 12.21 1.08 -28.96
N TYR A 251 13.27 0.87 -29.72
CA TYR A 251 13.26 1.03 -31.17
C TYR A 251 12.95 -0.27 -31.91
N GLY A 252 13.41 -1.41 -31.40
CA GLY A 252 13.24 -2.69 -32.09
C GLY A 252 14.26 -3.74 -31.68
N LEU A 253 14.33 -4.79 -32.50
CA LEU A 253 15.27 -5.89 -32.35
C LEU A 253 16.23 -5.88 -33.53
N THR A 254 17.46 -6.36 -33.35
CA THR A 254 18.40 -6.52 -34.47
C THR A 254 19.33 -7.71 -34.25
N ASN A 255 20.04 -8.13 -35.29
CA ASN A 255 20.92 -9.30 -35.30
C ASN A 255 22.12 -9.07 -36.22
N ASP A 256 23.32 -9.46 -35.76
CA ASP A 256 24.60 -9.29 -36.50
C ASP A 256 25.07 -10.56 -37.24
N GLY A 257 24.20 -11.56 -37.35
CA GLY A 257 24.47 -12.91 -37.83
C GLY A 257 24.82 -13.90 -36.72
N SER A 258 25.24 -13.43 -35.54
CA SER A 258 25.70 -14.25 -34.41
C SER A 258 24.89 -14.05 -33.12
N LYS A 259 24.47 -12.82 -32.86
CA LYS A 259 23.83 -12.38 -31.61
C LYS A 259 22.56 -11.61 -31.93
N ASN A 260 21.58 -11.74 -31.04
CA ASN A 260 20.35 -10.95 -31.07
C ASN A 260 20.46 -9.80 -30.07
N TYR A 261 19.94 -8.64 -30.42
CA TYR A 261 19.99 -7.43 -29.62
C TYR A 261 18.60 -6.82 -29.41
N ILE A 262 18.36 -6.30 -28.21
CA ILE A 262 17.30 -5.32 -27.94
C ILE A 262 17.92 -3.94 -28.16
N VAL A 263 17.28 -3.12 -28.99
CA VAL A 263 17.72 -1.75 -29.29
C VAL A 263 16.83 -0.76 -28.56
N THR A 264 17.43 0.04 -27.68
CA THR A 264 16.77 1.12 -26.95
C THR A 264 17.51 2.44 -27.13
N GLU A 265 16.95 3.52 -26.63
CA GLU A 265 17.70 4.78 -26.50
C GLU A 265 18.94 4.61 -25.64
N TRP A 266 19.97 5.37 -26.00
CA TRP A 266 21.17 5.51 -25.20
C TRP A 266 20.95 6.55 -24.10
N ALA A 267 21.33 6.21 -22.88
CA ALA A 267 21.21 7.09 -21.72
C ALA A 267 22.62 7.46 -21.25
N GLU A 268 23.08 8.67 -21.58
CA GLU A 268 24.48 9.11 -21.41
C GLU A 268 24.97 9.02 -19.95
N ASN A 269 24.10 9.29 -18.98
CA ASN A 269 24.43 9.32 -17.55
C ASN A 269 24.20 7.98 -16.83
N LYS A 270 24.30 6.85 -17.56
CA LYS A 270 24.25 5.47 -17.02
C LYS A 270 22.98 5.15 -16.23
N ASN A 271 22.99 4.05 -15.46
CA ASN A 271 21.93 3.81 -14.49
C ASN A 271 22.13 4.65 -13.23
N LEU A 272 21.05 4.89 -12.50
CA LEU A 272 21.02 5.74 -11.32
C LEU A 272 21.95 5.23 -10.20
N ARG A 273 22.15 3.91 -10.08
CA ARG A 273 23.12 3.35 -9.13
C ARG A 273 24.54 3.81 -9.42
N GLU A 274 24.96 3.71 -10.68
CA GLU A 274 26.28 4.18 -11.13
C GLU A 274 26.38 5.69 -11.02
N TYR A 275 25.34 6.42 -11.44
CA TYR A 275 25.28 7.87 -11.35
C TYR A 275 25.47 8.37 -9.91
N ILE A 276 24.80 7.75 -8.93
CA ILE A 276 24.97 8.04 -7.50
C ILE A 276 26.38 7.72 -7.01
N LYS A 277 26.97 6.61 -7.45
CA LYS A 277 28.35 6.24 -7.07
C LYS A 277 29.39 7.23 -7.58
N GLU A 278 29.19 7.74 -8.79
CA GLU A 278 30.12 8.67 -9.44
C GLU A 278 30.02 10.09 -8.88
N HIS A 279 28.80 10.58 -8.61
CA HIS A 279 28.56 11.96 -8.20
C HIS A 279 28.41 12.14 -6.68
N GLY A 280 28.01 11.09 -5.96
CA GLY A 280 27.84 11.11 -4.51
C GLY A 280 26.97 12.25 -4.00
N SER A 281 27.49 13.03 -3.05
CA SER A 281 26.82 14.20 -2.47
C SER A 281 26.72 15.41 -3.39
N ASN A 282 27.37 15.40 -4.57
CA ASN A 282 27.40 16.54 -5.48
C ASN A 282 26.13 16.68 -6.33
N ILE A 283 25.20 15.73 -6.24
CA ILE A 283 23.92 15.81 -6.94
C ILE A 283 23.05 16.88 -6.25
N GLU A 284 22.68 17.93 -6.97
CA GLU A 284 21.84 19.02 -6.46
C GLU A 284 20.50 18.48 -5.93
N THR A 285 20.04 19.01 -4.81
CA THR A 285 18.77 18.60 -4.18
C THR A 285 17.57 18.76 -5.12
N ARG A 286 17.54 19.81 -5.94
CA ARG A 286 16.50 19.99 -6.96
C ARG A 286 16.50 18.88 -8.01
N LEU A 287 17.68 18.46 -8.47
CA LEU A 287 17.85 17.34 -9.41
C LEU A 287 17.40 16.02 -8.79
N LYS A 288 17.72 15.76 -7.51
CA LYS A 288 17.21 14.58 -6.78
C LYS A 288 15.68 14.52 -6.79
N ILE A 289 15.04 15.65 -6.48
CA ILE A 289 13.56 15.76 -6.49
C ILE A 289 13.02 15.57 -7.91
N ARG A 290 13.69 16.11 -8.94
CA ARG A 290 13.30 15.90 -10.34
C ARG A 290 13.36 14.42 -10.74
N ILE A 291 14.46 13.74 -10.43
CA ILE A 291 14.64 12.30 -10.71
C ILE A 291 13.52 11.48 -10.04
N ALA A 292 13.25 11.75 -8.76
CA ALA A 292 12.15 11.10 -8.04
C ALA A 292 10.79 11.32 -8.72
N TYR A 293 10.52 12.57 -9.13
CA TYR A 293 9.28 12.94 -9.81
C TYR A 293 9.15 12.28 -11.20
N ASP A 294 10.25 12.20 -11.96
CA ASP A 294 10.32 11.52 -13.25
C ASP A 294 9.99 10.02 -13.13
N ILE A 295 10.57 9.34 -12.14
CA ILE A 295 10.26 7.92 -11.87
C ILE A 295 8.79 7.76 -11.48
N ALA A 296 8.25 8.67 -10.67
CA ALA A 296 6.84 8.64 -10.29
C ALA A 296 5.91 8.76 -11.50
N LYS A 297 6.23 9.61 -12.49
CA LYS A 297 5.47 9.71 -13.74
C LYS A 297 5.45 8.38 -14.49
N GLY A 298 6.61 7.75 -14.66
CA GLY A 298 6.73 6.45 -15.31
C GLY A 298 5.93 5.34 -14.60
N LEU A 299 6.04 5.24 -13.27
CA LEU A 299 5.29 4.24 -12.49
C LEU A 299 3.78 4.45 -12.54
N ASN A 300 3.34 5.70 -12.51
CA ASN A 300 1.91 6.04 -12.62
C ASN A 300 1.38 5.72 -14.01
N PHE A 301 2.16 5.96 -15.05
CA PHE A 301 1.82 5.54 -16.41
C PHE A 301 1.66 4.01 -16.49
N LEU A 302 2.61 3.23 -15.97
CA LEU A 302 2.54 1.77 -15.94
C LEU A 302 1.29 1.26 -15.19
N ASN A 303 1.04 1.81 -14.01
CA ASN A 303 -0.15 1.49 -13.22
C ASN A 303 -1.43 1.82 -14.00
N SER A 304 -1.45 2.93 -14.75
CA SER A 304 -2.58 3.33 -15.59
C SER A 304 -2.85 2.39 -16.76
N VAL A 305 -1.90 1.52 -17.14
CA VAL A 305 -2.08 0.51 -18.19
C VAL A 305 -2.07 -0.91 -17.62
N ASN A 306 -2.31 -1.05 -16.31
CA ASN A 306 -2.35 -2.29 -15.55
C ASN A 306 -1.06 -3.12 -15.60
N ILE A 307 0.10 -2.47 -15.70
CA ILE A 307 1.42 -3.11 -15.69
C ILE A 307 2.11 -2.83 -14.36
N ILE A 308 2.63 -3.88 -13.74
CA ILE A 308 3.53 -3.82 -12.59
C ILE A 308 4.94 -4.11 -13.08
N HIS A 309 5.92 -3.29 -12.70
CA HIS A 309 7.31 -3.46 -13.14
C HIS A 309 7.99 -4.67 -12.47
N ARG A 310 7.78 -4.84 -11.15
CA ARG A 310 8.31 -5.91 -10.27
C ARG A 310 9.82 -5.90 -9.97
N ASP A 311 10.55 -4.95 -10.52
CA ASP A 311 12.01 -4.81 -10.33
C ASP A 311 12.43 -3.33 -10.21
N ILE A 312 11.71 -2.54 -9.40
CA ILE A 312 12.02 -1.12 -9.20
C ILE A 312 13.21 -0.98 -8.26
N ARG A 313 14.34 -0.55 -8.81
CA ARG A 313 15.62 -0.33 -8.12
C ARG A 313 16.51 0.62 -8.93
N SER A 314 17.56 1.16 -8.32
CA SER A 314 18.41 2.18 -8.95
C SER A 314 19.22 1.63 -10.14
N GLU A 315 19.46 0.32 -10.24
CA GLU A 315 20.06 -0.30 -11.43
C GLU A 315 19.13 -0.30 -12.66
N ASN A 316 17.82 -0.15 -12.44
CA ASN A 316 16.78 -0.20 -13.49
C ASN A 316 16.20 1.18 -13.79
N ILE A 317 16.81 2.25 -13.29
CA ILE A 317 16.55 3.62 -13.72
C ILE A 317 17.76 4.11 -14.47
N VAL A 318 17.58 4.68 -15.66
CA VAL A 318 18.67 5.33 -16.41
C VAL A 318 18.48 6.83 -16.47
N ILE A 319 19.59 7.55 -16.54
CA ILE A 319 19.62 9.02 -16.62
C ILE A 319 20.12 9.42 -18.02
N THR A 320 19.32 10.23 -18.70
CA THR A 320 19.69 10.77 -20.02
C THR A 320 20.69 11.93 -19.89
N ASP A 321 21.25 12.37 -21.02
CA ASP A 321 22.10 13.56 -21.13
C ASP A 321 21.41 14.86 -20.65
N HIS A 322 20.08 14.91 -20.74
CA HIS A 322 19.25 16.00 -20.22
C HIS A 322 18.76 15.79 -18.78
N ASP A 323 19.41 14.91 -18.03
CA ASP A 323 19.09 14.58 -16.63
C ASP A 323 17.62 14.13 -16.40
N VAL A 324 16.99 13.57 -17.43
CA VAL A 324 15.66 12.95 -17.32
C VAL A 324 15.83 11.51 -16.89
N ALA A 325 15.11 11.12 -15.83
CA ALA A 325 15.11 9.74 -15.36
C ALA A 325 14.08 8.88 -16.10
N LYS A 326 14.49 7.69 -16.51
CA LYS A 326 13.67 6.74 -17.26
C LYS A 326 13.74 5.33 -16.70
N ILE A 327 12.58 4.67 -16.60
CA ILE A 327 12.47 3.28 -16.13
C ILE A 327 12.86 2.34 -17.27
N THR A 328 13.69 1.33 -16.97
CA THR A 328 14.13 0.29 -17.91
C THR A 328 14.05 -1.11 -17.29
N ASN A 329 14.37 -2.13 -18.08
CA ASN A 329 14.44 -3.54 -17.67
C ASN A 329 13.08 -4.18 -17.29
N PHE A 330 12.17 -4.25 -18.27
CA PHE A 330 10.83 -4.83 -18.13
C PHE A 330 10.77 -6.37 -18.18
N LYS A 331 11.89 -7.07 -17.93
CA LYS A 331 11.96 -8.54 -18.01
C LYS A 331 10.98 -9.25 -17.08
N LEU A 332 10.82 -8.70 -15.88
CA LEU A 332 9.96 -9.25 -14.83
C LEU A 332 8.55 -8.66 -14.83
N SER A 333 8.30 -7.64 -15.65
CA SER A 333 7.06 -6.88 -15.63
C SER A 333 5.88 -7.71 -16.10
N ARG A 334 4.74 -7.59 -15.45
CA ARG A 334 3.54 -8.34 -15.79
C ARG A 334 2.29 -7.52 -15.47
N GLY A 335 1.15 -7.99 -15.95
CA GLY A 335 -0.16 -7.43 -15.71
C GLY A 335 -0.61 -7.78 -14.30
N ILE A 336 -1.34 -6.84 -13.68
CA ILE A 336 -1.78 -6.93 -12.28
C ILE A 336 -2.49 -8.25 -11.97
N ASN A 337 -3.21 -8.84 -12.93
CA ASN A 337 -4.02 -10.04 -12.74
C ASN A 337 -3.30 -11.37 -13.02
N THR A 338 -2.06 -11.34 -13.51
CA THR A 338 -1.33 -12.56 -13.89
C THR A 338 -0.82 -13.34 -12.68
N ALA A 339 -0.80 -14.67 -12.76
CA ALA A 339 -0.34 -15.53 -11.67
C ALA A 339 1.11 -15.20 -11.28
N THR A 340 1.33 -14.86 -10.01
CA THR A 340 2.68 -14.69 -9.45
C THR A 340 3.37 -16.06 -9.38
N GLY A 341 4.08 -16.43 -10.44
CA GLY A 341 5.03 -17.54 -10.42
C GLY A 341 6.14 -17.31 -9.39
N ASN A 342 6.77 -18.40 -8.94
CA ASN A 342 7.90 -18.39 -7.99
C ASN A 342 8.94 -17.35 -8.39
N MET A 343 9.03 -16.29 -7.60
CA MET A 343 10.02 -15.25 -7.80
C MET A 343 11.31 -15.74 -7.13
N MET A 344 12.30 -16.16 -7.94
CA MET A 344 13.69 -16.15 -7.45
C MET A 344 14.04 -14.70 -7.21
N VAL A 345 14.08 -14.31 -5.93
CA VAL A 345 14.56 -12.99 -5.53
C VAL A 345 16.06 -13.01 -5.77
N ASP A 346 16.52 -12.30 -6.80
CA ASP A 346 17.93 -11.98 -6.95
C ASP A 346 18.41 -11.31 -5.64
N ARG A 347 19.66 -11.54 -5.23
CA ARG A 347 20.16 -11.05 -3.94
C ARG A 347 19.94 -9.54 -3.78
N GLU A 348 20.18 -8.77 -4.84
CA GLU A 348 19.96 -7.31 -4.81
C GLU A 348 18.49 -6.90 -4.76
N GLN A 349 17.55 -7.75 -5.20
CA GLN A 349 16.10 -7.47 -5.08
C GLN A 349 15.63 -7.49 -3.62
N ILE A 350 16.36 -8.16 -2.71
CA ILE A 350 16.03 -8.23 -1.29
C ILE A 350 15.99 -6.83 -0.67
N ARG A 351 16.91 -5.94 -1.06
CA ARG A 351 17.00 -4.56 -0.55
C ARG A 351 15.73 -3.74 -0.83
N TYR A 352 15.04 -4.04 -1.93
CA TYR A 352 13.84 -3.33 -2.38
C TYR A 352 12.54 -4.08 -2.06
N SER A 353 12.64 -5.29 -1.51
CA SER A 353 11.50 -6.17 -1.32
C SER A 353 10.69 -5.80 -0.08
N ALA A 354 9.37 -5.73 -0.24
CA ALA A 354 8.46 -5.45 0.84
C ALA A 354 8.47 -6.57 1.92
N PRO A 355 8.25 -6.25 3.20
CA PRO A 355 8.35 -7.22 4.30
C PRO A 355 7.42 -8.42 4.14
N GLU A 356 6.25 -8.27 3.54
CA GLU A 356 5.31 -9.35 3.24
C GLU A 356 5.83 -10.32 2.16
N ILE A 357 6.58 -9.83 1.18
CA ILE A 357 7.24 -10.65 0.16
C ILE A 357 8.44 -11.40 0.76
N LEU A 358 9.19 -10.72 1.63
CA LEU A 358 10.32 -11.28 2.34
C LEU A 358 9.92 -12.36 3.35
N ARG A 359 8.81 -12.15 4.09
CA ARG A 359 8.24 -13.15 5.01
C ARG A 359 7.94 -14.45 4.28
N ARG A 360 7.29 -14.38 3.11
CA ARG A 360 7.02 -15.55 2.26
C ARG A 360 8.29 -16.32 1.90
N GLY A 361 9.36 -15.60 1.57
CA GLY A 361 10.66 -16.20 1.21
C GLY A 361 11.30 -17.00 2.36
N ILE A 362 11.11 -16.57 3.61
CA ILE A 362 11.70 -17.21 4.80
C ILE A 362 10.78 -18.27 5.42
N THR A 363 9.47 -18.03 5.50
CA THR A 363 8.56 -18.95 6.21
C THR A 363 8.36 -20.27 5.47
N GLY A 364 8.83 -20.36 4.22
CA GLY A 364 8.67 -21.55 3.43
C GLY A 364 7.19 -21.86 3.16
N GLU A 365 6.34 -20.83 3.11
CA GLU A 365 5.00 -20.90 2.48
C GLU A 365 5.12 -21.10 0.95
N ILE A 366 6.04 -21.99 0.56
CA ILE A 366 6.14 -22.61 -0.73
C ILE A 366 5.12 -23.72 -0.70
N MET A 367 4.11 -23.55 -1.55
CA MET A 367 3.14 -24.54 -2.02
C MET A 367 3.51 -25.99 -1.65
N ASN A 368 2.92 -26.53 -0.59
CA ASN A 368 2.59 -27.95 -0.60
C ASN A 368 1.54 -28.09 -1.72
N ASN A 369 1.96 -28.61 -2.87
CA ASN A 369 1.14 -28.75 -4.08
C ASN A 369 -0.11 -29.61 -3.91
N ASP A 370 -0.29 -30.23 -2.74
CA ASP A 370 -1.35 -31.21 -2.50
C ASP A 370 -2.71 -30.59 -2.14
N ASN A 371 -2.77 -29.32 -1.71
CA ASN A 371 -4.03 -28.67 -1.33
C ASN A 371 -4.32 -27.39 -2.16
N ARG A 372 -5.02 -27.55 -3.29
CA ARG A 372 -5.46 -26.47 -4.18
C ARG A 372 -6.31 -25.38 -3.51
N GLU A 373 -6.94 -25.67 -2.37
CA GLU A 373 -7.76 -24.69 -1.62
C GLU A 373 -6.93 -23.63 -0.88
N ASN A 374 -5.66 -23.91 -0.52
CA ASN A 374 -4.80 -22.96 0.18
C ASN A 374 -4.15 -21.89 -0.73
N ILE A 375 -4.31 -21.98 -2.06
CA ILE A 375 -3.74 -21.05 -3.03
C ILE A 375 -4.40 -19.65 -2.95
N LYS A 376 -5.64 -19.56 -2.43
CA LYS A 376 -6.37 -18.28 -2.33
C LYS A 376 -5.81 -17.33 -1.25
N ASN A 377 -5.06 -17.83 -0.26
CA ASN A 377 -4.59 -17.05 0.89
C ASN A 377 -3.10 -16.66 0.81
N ILE A 378 -2.41 -16.92 -0.31
CA ILE A 378 -1.00 -16.54 -0.49
C ILE A 378 -0.90 -15.04 -0.80
N THR A 379 -0.06 -14.31 -0.05
CA THR A 379 0.21 -12.90 -0.34
C THR A 379 0.92 -12.77 -1.71
N LYS A 380 0.21 -12.20 -2.68
CA LYS A 380 0.71 -11.96 -4.04
C LYS A 380 1.51 -10.65 -4.08
N TYR A 381 2.47 -10.59 -5.00
CA TYR A 381 3.10 -9.31 -5.34
C TYR A 381 2.04 -8.43 -6.02
N ASP A 382 1.79 -7.27 -5.43
CA ASP A 382 0.80 -6.32 -5.89
C ASP A 382 1.41 -4.93 -6.03
N ILE A 383 0.58 -3.93 -6.34
CA ILE A 383 1.03 -2.55 -6.47
C ILE A 383 1.59 -1.97 -5.16
N LYS A 384 1.17 -2.48 -3.99
CA LYS A 384 1.70 -2.04 -2.70
C LYS A 384 3.13 -2.50 -2.49
N CYS A 385 3.50 -3.66 -3.03
CA CYS A 385 4.89 -4.11 -3.09
C CYS A 385 5.76 -3.18 -3.94
N GLU A 386 5.23 -2.74 -5.09
CA GLU A 386 5.92 -1.80 -5.99
C GLU A 386 6.10 -0.41 -5.35
N VAL A 387 5.08 0.09 -4.64
CA VAL A 387 5.16 1.32 -3.83
C VAL A 387 6.26 1.22 -2.77
N TYR A 388 6.41 0.06 -2.13
CA TYR A 388 7.49 -0.15 -1.15
C TYR A 388 8.86 -0.06 -1.81
N SER A 389 9.07 -0.77 -2.93
CA SER A 389 10.33 -0.73 -3.69
C SER A 389 10.65 0.70 -4.15
N PHE A 390 9.64 1.45 -4.59
CA PHE A 390 9.82 2.85 -4.93
C PHE A 390 10.17 3.72 -3.71
N GLY A 391 9.57 3.46 -2.55
CA GLY A 391 9.93 4.13 -1.29
C GLY A 391 11.41 3.95 -0.92
N ILE A 392 11.96 2.74 -1.06
CA ILE A 392 13.39 2.47 -0.88
C ILE A 392 14.23 3.26 -1.89
N LEU A 393 13.83 3.26 -3.17
CA LEU A 393 14.53 4.01 -4.22
C LEU A 393 14.51 5.53 -3.97
N LEU A 394 13.39 6.09 -3.50
CA LEU A 394 13.27 7.50 -3.14
C LEU A 394 14.24 7.87 -2.01
N TRP A 395 14.47 6.96 -1.05
CA TRP A 395 15.48 7.14 -0.01
C TRP A 395 16.90 7.15 -0.60
N GLU A 396 17.21 6.21 -1.51
CA GLU A 396 18.53 6.15 -2.16
C GLU A 396 18.84 7.42 -2.95
N ILE A 397 17.86 7.98 -3.66
CA ILE A 397 17.97 9.24 -4.38
C ILE A 397 18.28 10.39 -3.42
N ALA A 398 17.51 10.49 -2.33
CA ALA A 398 17.63 11.56 -1.37
C ALA A 398 18.99 11.56 -0.65
N GLU A 399 19.41 10.39 -0.17
CA GLU A 399 20.64 10.21 0.59
C GLU A 399 21.88 10.00 -0.29
N SER A 400 21.70 9.76 -1.59
CA SER A 400 22.77 9.40 -2.52
C SER A 400 23.63 8.23 -2.01
N LYS A 401 22.95 7.22 -1.45
CA LYS A 401 23.54 6.03 -0.83
C LYS A 401 22.83 4.77 -1.28
N ILE A 402 23.54 3.65 -1.17
CA ILE A 402 22.96 2.31 -1.37
C ILE A 402 22.21 1.92 -0.10
N SER A 403 20.96 1.51 -0.24
CA SER A 403 20.13 1.03 0.87
C SER A 403 20.74 -0.19 1.57
N TYR A 404 20.73 -0.20 2.89
CA TYR A 404 21.20 -1.32 3.71
C TYR A 404 22.68 -1.70 3.45
N SER A 405 23.51 -0.77 2.97
CA SER A 405 24.90 -1.06 2.58
C SER A 405 25.80 -1.48 3.76
N GLN A 406 25.37 -1.18 4.99
CA GLN A 406 26.02 -1.60 6.23
C GLN A 406 25.85 -3.10 6.53
N PHE A 407 24.97 -3.79 5.82
CA PHE A 407 24.72 -5.23 5.98
C PHE A 407 25.21 -5.97 4.72
N GLU A 408 26.17 -6.87 4.90
CA GLU A 408 26.68 -7.73 3.82
C GLU A 408 25.78 -8.94 3.57
N ASP A 409 25.18 -9.49 4.64
CA ASP A 409 24.29 -10.64 4.55
C ASP A 409 22.85 -10.21 4.21
N PHE A 410 22.37 -10.66 3.06
CA PHE A 410 21.00 -10.41 2.62
C PHE A 410 19.96 -11.02 3.56
N LEU A 411 20.28 -12.10 4.28
CA LEU A 411 19.40 -12.64 5.30
C LEU A 411 19.29 -11.68 6.49
N GLU A 412 20.38 -11.02 6.89
CA GLU A 412 20.34 -9.99 7.93
C GLU A 412 19.46 -8.81 7.50
N ILE A 413 19.62 -8.32 6.26
CA ILE A 413 18.74 -7.29 5.68
C ILE A 413 17.27 -7.73 5.77
N THR A 414 17.01 -8.97 5.35
CA THR A 414 15.66 -9.53 5.36
C THR A 414 15.05 -9.51 6.76
N MET A 415 15.81 -9.97 7.76
CA MET A 415 15.36 -10.00 9.16
C MET A 415 15.13 -8.59 9.72
N LYS A 416 16.03 -7.65 9.42
CA LYS A 416 15.88 -6.24 9.80
C LYS A 416 14.60 -5.63 9.21
N VAL A 417 14.39 -5.79 7.91
CA VAL A 417 13.20 -5.26 7.21
C VAL A 417 11.90 -5.84 7.78
N ILE A 418 11.87 -7.15 8.02
CA ILE A 418 10.71 -7.83 8.62
C ILE A 418 10.46 -7.37 10.07
N GLY A 419 11.52 -7.14 10.84
CA GLY A 419 11.49 -6.60 12.19
C GLY A 419 11.11 -5.11 12.26
N GLY A 420 10.85 -4.46 11.12
CA GLY A 420 10.41 -3.07 11.04
C GLY A 420 11.54 -2.04 10.92
N TYR A 421 12.79 -2.49 10.79
CA TYR A 421 13.90 -1.57 10.53
C TYR A 421 13.77 -0.92 9.15
N ARG A 422 13.97 0.39 9.10
CA ARG A 422 14.05 1.19 7.87
C ARG A 422 15.24 2.14 7.98
N GLU A 423 15.84 2.44 6.85
CA GLU A 423 16.89 3.45 6.77
C GLU A 423 16.38 4.80 7.26
N ARG A 424 17.27 5.57 7.89
CA ARG A 424 16.95 6.91 8.42
C ARG A 424 17.58 7.97 7.53
N PHE A 425 16.91 9.10 7.39
CA PHE A 425 17.50 10.28 6.75
C PHE A 425 18.63 10.85 7.61
N THR A 426 19.65 11.41 6.95
CA THR A 426 20.74 12.11 7.63
C THR A 426 20.19 13.37 8.31
N LYS A 427 20.58 13.60 9.57
CA LYS A 427 20.13 14.79 10.32
C LYS A 427 20.60 16.06 9.61
N GLY A 428 19.68 17.01 9.42
CA GLY A 428 19.97 18.28 8.75
C GLY A 428 20.09 18.18 7.23
N THR A 429 19.60 17.09 6.62
CA THR A 429 19.52 16.96 5.16
C THR A 429 18.73 18.12 4.52
N GLU A 430 19.14 18.54 3.33
CA GLU A 430 18.46 19.56 2.52
C GLU A 430 17.16 19.05 1.88
N ILE A 431 16.93 17.73 1.95
CA ILE A 431 15.73 17.07 1.42
C ILE A 431 14.50 17.56 2.21
N PRO A 432 13.46 18.11 1.54
CA PRO A 432 12.28 18.64 2.22
C PRO A 432 11.59 17.63 3.15
N GLU A 433 11.09 18.09 4.29
CA GLU A 433 10.40 17.24 5.27
C GLU A 433 9.21 16.49 4.65
N LYS A 434 8.46 17.14 3.74
CA LYS A 434 7.36 16.50 3.01
C LYS A 434 7.82 15.29 2.18
N TYR A 435 9.01 15.37 1.58
CA TYR A 435 9.61 14.23 0.85
C TYR A 435 9.95 13.10 1.82
N GLN A 436 10.55 13.42 2.97
CA GLN A 436 10.90 12.41 3.98
C GLN A 436 9.66 11.69 4.53
N ILE A 437 8.58 12.42 4.80
CA ILE A 437 7.30 11.86 5.23
C ILE A 437 6.74 10.91 4.15
N LEU A 438 6.80 11.32 2.89
CA LEU A 438 6.33 10.51 1.75
C LEU A 438 7.10 9.19 1.65
N VAL A 439 8.43 9.22 1.79
CA VAL A 439 9.29 8.03 1.80
C VAL A 439 8.91 7.11 2.96
N ASN A 440 8.82 7.64 4.18
CA ASN A 440 8.51 6.84 5.37
C ASN A 440 7.13 6.16 5.26
N LYS A 441 6.11 6.85 4.71
CA LYS A 441 4.80 6.24 4.44
C LYS A 441 4.85 5.16 3.35
N SER A 442 5.69 5.34 2.34
CA SER A 442 5.83 4.38 1.22
C SER A 442 6.44 3.05 1.66
N VAL A 443 7.30 3.06 2.68
CA VAL A 443 7.97 1.86 3.22
C VAL A 443 7.30 1.28 4.47
N ASP A 444 6.04 1.64 4.73
CA ASP A 444 5.31 1.16 5.90
C ASP A 444 5.22 -0.38 5.92
N PRO A 445 5.42 -1.04 7.08
CA PRO A 445 5.27 -2.49 7.20
C PRO A 445 3.88 -3.02 6.82
N ASN A 446 2.83 -2.21 6.98
CA ASN A 446 1.48 -2.53 6.57
C ASN A 446 1.22 -2.03 5.14
N PRO A 447 0.99 -2.93 4.15
CA PRO A 447 0.70 -2.55 2.78
C PRO A 447 -0.48 -1.58 2.62
N GLY A 448 -1.49 -1.69 3.49
CA GLY A 448 -2.69 -0.84 3.46
C GLY A 448 -2.43 0.62 3.84
N LEU A 449 -1.36 0.89 4.60
CA LEU A 449 -0.97 2.24 5.00
C LEU A 449 -0.08 2.95 3.98
N ARG A 450 0.43 2.22 2.99
CA ARG A 450 1.25 2.80 1.92
C ARG A 450 0.37 3.65 1.00
N PRO A 451 0.83 4.85 0.59
CA PRO A 451 0.07 5.75 -0.27
C PRO A 451 -0.19 5.15 -1.66
N MET A 452 -1.15 5.72 -2.37
CA MET A 452 -1.36 5.41 -3.79
C MET A 452 -0.22 6.03 -4.62
N LEU A 453 0.13 5.41 -5.76
CA LEU A 453 1.13 5.97 -6.68
C LEU A 453 0.73 7.37 -7.18
N SER A 454 -0.57 7.61 -7.36
CA SER A 454 -1.14 8.93 -7.69
C SER A 454 -0.75 9.97 -6.66
N LYS A 455 -0.94 9.66 -5.38
CA LYS A 455 -0.59 10.58 -4.28
C LYS A 455 0.90 10.89 -4.27
N ILE A 456 1.73 9.87 -4.44
CA ILE A 456 3.20 10.01 -4.51
C ILE A 456 3.58 10.96 -5.65
N LEU A 457 2.98 10.79 -6.83
CA LEU A 457 3.21 11.64 -7.99
C LEU A 457 2.83 13.10 -7.72
N THR A 458 1.64 13.34 -7.16
CA THR A 458 1.18 14.70 -6.87
C THR A 458 2.01 15.37 -5.79
N ASP A 459 2.42 14.62 -4.76
CA ASP A 459 3.25 15.15 -3.69
C ASP A 459 4.65 15.50 -4.20
N LEU A 460 5.25 14.64 -5.03
CA LEU A 460 6.55 14.93 -5.66
C LEU A 460 6.46 16.09 -6.64
N GLN A 461 5.36 16.22 -7.40
CA GLN A 461 5.13 17.36 -8.28
C GLN A 461 5.04 18.66 -7.48
N ASP A 462 4.27 18.66 -6.39
CA ASP A 462 4.11 19.82 -5.52
C ASP A 462 5.43 20.18 -4.82
N ILE A 463 6.21 19.18 -4.38
CA ILE A 463 7.55 19.40 -3.82
C ILE A 463 8.48 20.01 -4.86
N PHE A 464 8.50 19.47 -6.09
CA PHE A 464 9.37 19.96 -7.17
C PHE A 464 9.03 21.38 -7.61
N LYS A 465 7.74 21.71 -7.77
CA LYS A 465 7.28 23.05 -8.18
C LYS A 465 7.59 24.12 -7.13
N ASN A 466 7.49 23.76 -5.85
CA ASN A 466 7.71 24.70 -4.74
C ASN A 466 9.16 24.75 -4.26
N TYR A 467 10.03 23.85 -4.73
CA TYR A 467 11.45 23.92 -4.42
C TYR A 467 12.08 25.09 -5.18
N PRO A 468 12.96 25.92 -4.57
CA PRO A 468 13.60 27.03 -5.26
C PRO A 468 14.38 26.54 -6.49
N SER A 469 14.30 27.27 -7.61
CA SER A 469 15.26 27.13 -8.70
C SER A 469 16.39 28.12 -8.45
N GLU A 470 17.65 27.67 -8.46
CA GLU A 470 18.77 28.61 -8.48
C GLU A 470 18.71 29.43 -9.78
N GLN A 471 18.31 30.70 -9.65
CA GLN A 471 18.51 31.73 -10.67
C GLN A 471 19.54 32.72 -10.09
N PRO A 472 20.46 33.27 -10.90
CA PRO A 472 21.42 34.25 -10.43
C PRO A 472 20.69 35.48 -9.88
N ASN A 473 21.06 35.90 -8.67
CA ASN A 473 20.50 37.03 -7.94
C ASN A 473 20.39 38.30 -8.80
N THR A 474 19.17 38.81 -9.00
CA THR A 474 18.94 40.24 -9.18
C THR A 474 18.20 40.79 -7.97
N SER A 475 18.89 41.66 -7.27
CA SER A 475 18.52 42.37 -6.05
C SER A 475 17.32 43.31 -6.19
N SER A 476 16.43 43.27 -5.19
CA SER A 476 15.72 44.46 -4.65
C SER A 476 15.01 44.02 -3.36
N ARG A 477 15.72 44.04 -2.24
CA ARG A 477 15.69 45.02 -1.13
C ARG A 477 14.38 45.06 -0.31
N PRO A 478 14.50 45.04 1.03
CA PRO A 478 13.40 44.79 1.97
C PRO A 478 12.74 46.09 2.43
N ASP A 479 11.57 45.97 3.05
CA ASP A 479 11.12 46.95 4.04
C ASP A 479 10.23 46.29 5.10
N PRO A 480 10.11 46.91 6.29
CA PRO A 480 10.23 46.24 7.58
C PRO A 480 8.90 46.32 8.34
N PHE A 481 8.72 45.51 9.38
CA PHE A 481 8.21 45.94 10.68
C PHE A 481 8.21 44.76 11.65
N ASP A 482 9.11 44.89 12.63
CA ASP A 482 9.11 44.38 14.02
C ASP A 482 7.72 44.38 14.68
N SER A 483 7.38 43.67 15.76
CA SER A 483 8.14 42.94 16.79
C SER A 483 7.17 42.29 17.78
N SER A 484 7.60 41.19 18.43
CA SER A 484 7.30 40.77 19.83
C SER A 484 5.85 40.36 20.19
N ASP A 485 5.52 39.47 21.13
CA ASP A 485 6.29 38.69 22.11
C ASP A 485 5.43 37.48 22.60
N SER A 486 6.12 36.56 23.26
CA SER A 486 5.75 35.37 24.03
C SER A 486 4.40 35.29 24.78
N SER A 487 3.81 34.09 24.82
CA SER A 487 3.62 33.27 26.05
C SER A 487 2.54 32.15 25.89
N SER A 488 2.95 30.90 26.11
CA SER A 488 2.06 29.78 26.53
C SER A 488 1.63 30.00 27.99
N PRO A 489 0.50 29.47 28.54
CA PRO A 489 0.21 28.02 28.71
C PRO A 489 -1.32 27.72 28.87
N PRO A 490 -1.82 26.66 29.55
CA PRO A 490 -1.45 25.25 29.62
C PRO A 490 -2.59 24.28 29.23
N SER A 491 -2.20 23.02 29.08
CA SER A 491 -2.97 21.77 29.10
C SER A 491 -4.08 21.67 30.15
N ARG A 492 -5.25 21.13 29.77
CA ARG A 492 -6.24 20.57 30.70
C ARG A 492 -6.85 19.27 30.15
N LYS A 493 -6.73 18.20 30.96
CA LYS A 493 -7.41 16.91 30.85
C LYS A 493 -8.93 17.12 30.85
N MET A 494 -9.66 16.37 30.02
CA MET A 494 -11.10 16.20 30.18
C MET A 494 -11.44 14.69 30.14
N THR A 495 -11.95 14.25 31.28
CA THR A 495 -12.68 13.01 31.50
C THR A 495 -13.93 12.95 30.61
N ILE A 496 -14.22 11.78 30.06
CA ILE A 496 -15.50 11.48 29.41
C ILE A 496 -16.22 10.46 30.28
N ASP A 497 -17.30 10.90 30.90
CA ASP A 497 -18.42 10.07 31.30
C ASP A 497 -19.17 9.61 30.03
N THR A 498 -19.47 8.32 29.93
CA THR A 498 -20.50 7.82 29.02
C THR A 498 -21.48 6.99 29.82
N ASN A 499 -22.68 7.53 30.03
CA ASN A 499 -23.85 6.74 30.39
C ASN A 499 -24.58 6.29 29.12
N ALA A 500 -24.72 4.97 29.06
CA ALA A 500 -25.81 4.13 28.54
C ALA A 500 -26.86 4.74 27.60
N ALA A 501 -27.02 4.06 26.46
CA ALA A 501 -28.32 3.82 25.86
C ALA A 501 -28.45 2.32 25.60
N ASN A 502 -29.52 1.74 26.15
CA ASN A 502 -29.92 0.35 26.05
C ASN A 502 -30.41 0.03 24.64
N ASP A 503 -30.18 -1.21 24.18
CA ASP A 503 -31.05 -1.86 23.20
C ASP A 503 -31.31 -3.31 23.64
N GLU A 504 -32.52 -3.76 23.38
CA GLU A 504 -33.24 -4.83 24.06
C GLU A 504 -32.79 -6.23 23.61
N THR A 505 -32.58 -7.14 24.57
CA THR A 505 -32.63 -8.59 24.27
C THR A 505 -33.24 -9.36 25.44
N ILE A 506 -34.44 -9.85 25.16
CA ILE A 506 -35.22 -10.96 25.71
C ILE A 506 -34.73 -11.61 27.02
N ASN A 507 -35.61 -11.51 28.02
CA ASN A 507 -35.56 -12.01 29.38
C ASN A 507 -35.68 -13.55 29.45
N PHE A 508 -34.59 -14.26 29.80
CA PHE A 508 -34.58 -15.68 30.19
C PHE A 508 -33.84 -15.94 31.53
N MET A 509 -33.47 -14.87 32.27
CA MET A 509 -32.47 -14.93 33.36
C MET A 509 -33.04 -14.68 34.77
N GLU A 510 -34.36 -14.61 34.94
CA GLU A 510 -34.98 -14.25 36.22
C GLU A 510 -34.83 -15.29 37.35
N GLU A 511 -34.26 -16.47 37.09
CA GLU A 511 -34.18 -17.52 38.12
C GLU A 511 -32.87 -17.55 38.94
N PHE A 512 -31.80 -16.82 38.59
CA PHE A 512 -30.50 -16.98 39.28
C PHE A 512 -29.59 -15.76 39.54
N ASN A 513 -29.99 -14.53 39.20
CA ASN A 513 -29.24 -13.30 39.56
C ASN A 513 -27.71 -13.35 39.27
N TYR A 514 -27.29 -13.83 38.08
CA TYR A 514 -25.87 -13.84 37.70
C TYR A 514 -25.45 -12.54 37.01
N MET A 515 -24.24 -12.07 37.35
CA MET A 515 -23.52 -10.99 36.67
C MET A 515 -23.19 -11.35 35.21
N THR A 516 -22.89 -10.33 34.39
CA THR A 516 -22.41 -10.51 33.00
C THR A 516 -21.02 -11.16 32.95
N ILE A 517 -20.64 -11.74 31.81
CA ILE A 517 -19.30 -12.34 31.60
C ILE A 517 -18.21 -11.30 31.82
N GLU A 518 -18.42 -10.08 31.33
CA GLU A 518 -17.48 -8.95 31.47
C GLU A 518 -17.26 -8.60 32.94
N GLN A 519 -18.33 -8.51 33.73
CA GLN A 519 -18.24 -8.28 35.17
C GLN A 519 -17.50 -9.42 35.89
N ALA A 520 -17.77 -10.68 35.52
CA ALA A 520 -17.09 -11.84 36.10
C ALA A 520 -15.58 -11.85 35.78
N VAL A 521 -15.20 -11.48 34.56
CA VAL A 521 -13.80 -11.34 34.15
C VAL A 521 -13.10 -10.20 34.89
N GLU A 522 -13.78 -9.09 35.10
CA GLU A 522 -13.22 -7.95 35.83
C GLU A 522 -13.01 -8.28 37.32
N LEU A 523 -13.97 -8.97 37.95
CA LEU A 523 -13.82 -9.47 39.31
C LEU A 523 -12.69 -10.51 39.44
N HIS A 524 -12.50 -11.37 38.42
CA HIS A 524 -11.34 -12.26 38.38
C HIS A 524 -10.02 -11.50 38.42
N LYS A 525 -9.87 -10.45 37.60
CA LYS A 525 -8.66 -9.61 37.53
C LYS A 525 -8.38 -8.88 38.83
N ASN A 526 -9.44 -8.44 39.53
CA ASN A 526 -9.34 -7.78 40.83
C ASN A 526 -9.06 -8.76 41.99
N ASN A 527 -8.84 -10.04 41.69
CA ASN A 527 -8.40 -11.10 42.58
C ASN A 527 -9.26 -11.27 43.85
N THR A 528 -10.58 -11.20 43.69
CA THR A 528 -11.54 -11.39 44.79
C THR A 528 -11.59 -12.86 45.28
N GLU A 529 -11.96 -13.06 46.55
CA GLU A 529 -12.07 -14.38 47.21
C GLU A 529 -13.28 -15.22 46.73
N GLU A 530 -14.15 -14.66 45.86
CA GLU A 530 -15.41 -15.30 45.41
C GLU A 530 -15.21 -16.27 44.21
N LYS A 531 -14.15 -17.09 44.22
CA LYS A 531 -13.81 -17.97 43.08
C LYS A 531 -14.93 -18.99 42.76
N ALA A 532 -15.65 -19.47 43.77
CA ALA A 532 -16.78 -20.39 43.59
C ALA A 532 -17.97 -19.74 42.85
N THR A 533 -18.26 -18.47 43.15
CA THR A 533 -19.33 -17.70 42.47
C THR A 533 -18.97 -17.45 41.01
N LEU A 534 -17.72 -17.06 40.74
CA LEU A 534 -17.21 -16.85 39.39
C LEU A 534 -17.22 -18.14 38.57
N TYR A 535 -16.83 -19.28 39.17
CA TYR A 535 -16.90 -20.57 38.50
C TYR A 535 -18.33 -20.93 38.07
N LYS A 536 -19.33 -20.74 38.95
CA LYS A 536 -20.74 -20.99 38.61
C LYS A 536 -21.24 -20.08 37.48
N CYS A 537 -20.82 -18.81 37.47
CA CYS A 537 -21.12 -17.87 36.39
C CYS A 537 -20.53 -18.36 35.06
N PHE A 538 -19.24 -18.67 35.01
CA PHE A 538 -18.61 -19.20 33.79
C PHE A 538 -19.21 -20.55 33.35
N ASP A 539 -19.60 -21.42 34.29
CA ASP A 539 -20.28 -22.68 33.98
C ASP A 539 -21.64 -22.48 33.31
N ALA A 540 -22.44 -21.53 33.80
CA ALA A 540 -23.74 -21.22 33.21
C ALA A 540 -23.61 -20.70 31.77
N TYR A 541 -22.74 -19.70 31.55
CA TYR A 541 -22.54 -19.15 30.20
C TYR A 541 -21.85 -20.13 29.24
N ALA A 542 -20.97 -21.02 29.74
CA ALA A 542 -20.38 -22.07 28.91
C ALA A 542 -21.44 -23.07 28.41
N LYS A 543 -22.47 -23.37 29.21
CA LYS A 543 -23.62 -24.20 28.79
C LYS A 543 -24.49 -23.51 27.72
N MET A 544 -24.43 -22.17 27.65
CA MET A 544 -25.05 -21.37 26.59
C MET A 544 -24.14 -21.20 25.36
N ASP A 545 -23.12 -22.05 25.23
CA ASP A 545 -22.18 -22.07 24.12
C ASP A 545 -21.29 -20.82 24.00
N ASN A 546 -21.17 -20.01 25.07
CA ASN A 546 -20.32 -18.82 25.02
C ASN A 546 -18.82 -19.20 25.05
N PRO A 547 -18.03 -18.86 24.02
CA PRO A 547 -16.64 -19.32 23.88
C PRO A 547 -15.70 -18.73 24.94
N ARG A 548 -15.93 -17.48 25.35
CA ARG A 548 -15.15 -16.82 26.41
C ARG A 548 -15.43 -17.43 27.77
N ALA A 549 -16.67 -17.79 28.05
CA ALA A 549 -17.05 -18.50 29.27
C ALA A 549 -16.45 -19.92 29.30
N LYS A 550 -16.42 -20.64 28.16
CA LYS A 550 -15.73 -21.94 28.05
C LYS A 550 -14.25 -21.84 28.39
N TYR A 551 -13.55 -20.82 27.87
CA TYR A 551 -12.15 -20.55 28.23
C TYR A 551 -11.97 -20.34 29.74
N TRP A 552 -12.79 -19.47 30.36
CA TRP A 552 -12.65 -19.18 31.78
C TRP A 552 -13.04 -20.36 32.67
N LYS A 553 -14.08 -21.12 32.30
CA LYS A 553 -14.43 -22.37 32.97
C LYS A 553 -13.26 -23.35 32.94
N ALA A 554 -12.68 -23.60 31.77
CA ALA A 554 -11.50 -24.46 31.61
C ALA A 554 -10.32 -23.95 32.45
N TYR A 555 -10.07 -22.65 32.44
CA TYR A 555 -9.03 -22.03 33.26
C TYR A 555 -9.23 -22.32 34.76
N TYR A 556 -10.46 -22.15 35.28
CA TYR A 556 -10.76 -22.41 36.69
C TYR A 556 -10.63 -23.88 37.06
N ILE A 557 -11.02 -24.79 36.16
CA ILE A 557 -10.81 -26.24 36.34
C ILE A 557 -9.31 -26.54 36.45
N THR A 558 -8.46 -26.01 35.55
CA THR A 558 -7.01 -26.23 35.61
C THR A 558 -6.32 -25.64 36.85
N LYS A 559 -6.94 -24.63 37.49
CA LYS A 559 -6.46 -24.04 38.74
C LYS A 559 -6.96 -24.76 39.99
N GLY A 560 -7.84 -25.77 39.84
CA GLY A 560 -8.43 -26.50 40.96
C GLY A 560 -9.48 -25.70 41.73
N TRP A 561 -10.10 -24.69 41.10
CA TRP A 561 -11.17 -23.88 41.71
C TRP A 561 -12.58 -24.37 41.34
N SER A 562 -12.68 -25.53 40.69
CA SER A 562 -13.93 -26.23 40.39
C SER A 562 -14.25 -27.30 41.43
N ASP A 563 -15.51 -27.74 41.48
CA ASP A 563 -15.94 -28.86 42.33
C ASP A 563 -15.45 -30.25 41.85
N ILE A 564 -14.81 -30.32 40.68
CA ILE A 564 -14.26 -31.56 40.10
C ILE A 564 -13.04 -32.00 40.90
N LYS A 565 -13.08 -33.20 41.49
CA LYS A 565 -12.00 -33.73 42.34
C LYS A 565 -10.97 -34.58 41.61
N SER A 566 -11.37 -35.25 40.51
CA SER A 566 -10.47 -36.11 39.75
C SER A 566 -9.55 -35.29 38.86
N GLN A 567 -8.24 -35.45 39.02
CA GLN A 567 -7.24 -34.75 38.20
C GLN A 567 -7.32 -35.15 36.72
N GLU A 568 -7.63 -36.42 36.43
CA GLU A 568 -7.79 -36.91 35.06
C GLU A 568 -9.01 -36.26 34.39
N GLU A 569 -10.13 -36.17 35.12
CA GLU A 569 -11.37 -35.53 34.65
C GLU A 569 -11.18 -34.02 34.45
N GLN A 570 -10.48 -33.35 35.38
CA GLN A 570 -10.12 -31.94 35.25
C GLN A 570 -9.32 -31.70 33.96
N GLN A 571 -8.32 -32.54 33.69
CA GLN A 571 -7.50 -32.40 32.48
C GLN A 571 -8.31 -32.64 31.21
N LYS A 572 -9.11 -33.71 31.16
CA LYS A 572 -9.90 -34.04 29.98
C LYS A 572 -10.91 -32.94 29.65
N LEU A 573 -11.70 -32.51 30.64
CA LEU A 573 -12.70 -31.46 30.45
C LEU A 573 -12.07 -30.10 30.11
N SER A 574 -10.92 -29.78 30.71
CA SER A 574 -10.20 -28.54 30.37
C SER A 574 -9.71 -28.57 28.92
N ALA A 575 -9.18 -29.70 28.45
CA ALA A 575 -8.70 -29.83 27.07
C ALA A 575 -9.85 -29.67 26.06
N GLU A 576 -10.99 -30.31 26.32
CA GLU A 576 -12.20 -30.19 25.50
C GLU A 576 -12.70 -28.73 25.44
N LEU A 577 -12.87 -28.08 26.59
CA LEU A 577 -13.35 -26.69 26.66
C LEU A 577 -12.37 -25.68 26.06
N PHE A 578 -11.05 -25.87 26.25
CA PHE A 578 -10.06 -25.01 25.59
C PHE A 578 -10.05 -25.24 24.08
N LYS A 579 -10.28 -26.46 23.59
CA LYS A 579 -10.39 -26.74 22.16
C LYS A 579 -11.58 -26.00 21.55
N GLU A 580 -12.76 -26.17 22.13
CA GLU A 580 -13.98 -25.50 21.67
C GLU A 580 -13.84 -23.97 21.67
N ALA A 581 -13.20 -23.40 22.69
CA ALA A 581 -12.92 -21.97 22.73
C ALA A 581 -11.83 -21.54 21.74
N ALA A 582 -10.84 -22.38 21.47
CA ALA A 582 -9.75 -22.11 20.53
C ALA A 582 -10.18 -22.19 19.06
N ASP A 583 -11.20 -23.00 18.76
CA ASP A 583 -11.80 -23.17 17.43
C ASP A 583 -12.85 -22.08 17.11
N TYR A 584 -13.26 -21.28 18.10
CA TYR A 584 -14.15 -20.14 17.90
C TYR A 584 -13.39 -18.93 17.33
N GLY A 585 -13.11 -18.97 16.03
CA GLY A 585 -12.44 -17.90 15.29
C GLY A 585 -11.03 -17.57 15.80
N ASP A 586 -10.52 -16.40 15.38
CA ASP A 586 -9.20 -15.88 15.82
C ASP A 586 -9.32 -15.05 17.14
N GLU A 587 -10.47 -15.07 17.83
CA GLU A 587 -10.84 -14.11 18.89
C GLU A 587 -10.27 -14.41 20.28
N ILE A 588 -9.84 -15.65 20.57
CA ILE A 588 -9.35 -16.06 21.90
C ILE A 588 -7.96 -16.71 21.83
N PRO A 589 -6.88 -15.93 21.58
CA PRO A 589 -5.51 -16.44 21.48
C PRO A 589 -5.02 -17.17 22.74
N GLU A 590 -5.54 -16.81 23.92
CA GLU A 590 -5.23 -17.47 25.18
C GLU A 590 -5.75 -18.91 25.21
N ALA A 591 -6.93 -19.18 24.63
CA ALA A 591 -7.49 -20.53 24.53
C ALA A 591 -6.62 -21.38 23.59
N GLN A 592 -6.23 -20.82 22.44
CA GLN A 592 -5.34 -21.46 21.47
C GLN A 592 -3.98 -21.84 22.12
N LEU A 593 -3.36 -20.93 22.86
CA LEU A 593 -2.12 -21.21 23.62
C LEU A 593 -2.32 -22.34 24.64
N ARG A 594 -3.40 -22.28 25.43
CA ARG A 594 -3.67 -23.23 26.51
C ARG A 594 -3.94 -24.62 25.96
N TYR A 595 -4.77 -24.73 24.92
CA TYR A 595 -5.02 -25.98 24.22
C TYR A 595 -3.74 -26.55 23.63
N ALA A 596 -2.97 -25.75 22.87
CA ALA A 596 -1.68 -26.16 22.32
C ALA A 596 -0.74 -26.72 23.39
N THR A 597 -0.69 -26.08 24.56
CA THR A 597 0.13 -26.54 25.69
C THR A 597 -0.35 -27.88 26.24
N MET A 598 -1.67 -28.12 26.29
CA MET A 598 -2.22 -29.39 26.76
C MET A 598 -1.95 -30.52 25.77
N VAL A 599 -2.12 -30.27 24.46
CA VAL A 599 -1.79 -31.21 23.39
C VAL A 599 -0.30 -31.52 23.35
N MET A 600 0.57 -30.52 23.52
CA MET A 600 2.02 -30.71 23.55
C MET A 600 2.48 -31.66 24.67
N HIS A 601 1.81 -31.62 25.84
CA HIS A 601 2.15 -32.45 27.00
C HIS A 601 1.26 -33.68 27.19
N GLY A 602 0.27 -33.89 26.33
CA GLY A 602 -0.68 -35.00 26.46
C GLY A 602 -1.59 -34.93 27.71
N LYS A 603 -1.95 -33.71 28.18
CA LYS A 603 -2.78 -33.53 29.38
C LYS A 603 -4.27 -33.54 29.01
N GLY A 604 -4.98 -34.63 29.33
CA GLY A 604 -6.42 -34.75 29.02
C GLY A 604 -6.77 -34.90 27.54
N VAL A 605 -5.76 -34.88 26.67
CA VAL A 605 -5.85 -35.08 25.22
C VAL A 605 -4.60 -35.84 24.78
N LYS A 606 -4.68 -36.63 23.71
CA LYS A 606 -3.53 -37.38 23.19
C LYS A 606 -2.40 -36.40 22.79
N GLN A 607 -1.16 -36.74 23.14
CA GLN A 607 -0.01 -35.92 22.76
C GLN A 607 0.14 -35.86 21.24
N ASN A 608 0.23 -34.64 20.69
CA ASN A 608 0.41 -34.41 19.26
C ASN A 608 1.18 -33.11 19.00
N MET A 609 2.46 -33.22 18.62
CA MET A 609 3.30 -32.04 18.39
C MET A 609 2.89 -31.23 17.16
N GLU A 610 2.33 -31.87 16.13
CA GLU A 610 1.88 -31.21 14.90
C GLU A 610 0.62 -30.38 15.14
N GLU A 611 -0.34 -30.94 15.87
CA GLU A 611 -1.55 -30.19 16.29
C GLU A 611 -1.17 -29.06 17.26
N ALA A 612 -0.27 -29.32 18.23
CA ALA A 612 0.16 -28.30 19.17
C ALA A 612 0.81 -27.09 18.46
N ILE A 613 1.68 -27.32 17.46
CA ILE A 613 2.30 -26.21 16.74
C ILE A 613 1.30 -25.42 15.90
N GLU A 614 0.27 -26.07 15.33
CA GLU A 614 -0.80 -25.38 14.59
C GLU A 614 -1.52 -24.35 15.47
N TYR A 615 -1.92 -24.74 16.68
CA TYR A 615 -2.58 -23.81 17.61
C TYR A 615 -1.64 -22.76 18.20
N PHE A 616 -0.35 -23.08 18.42
CA PHE A 616 0.63 -22.05 18.77
C PHE A 616 0.82 -21.03 17.65
N LEU A 617 0.79 -21.44 16.38
CA LEU A 617 0.86 -20.55 15.23
C LEU A 617 -0.39 -19.67 15.10
N LYS A 618 -1.60 -20.21 15.34
CA LYS A 618 -2.85 -19.43 15.41
C LYS A 618 -2.76 -18.33 16.48
N ALA A 619 -2.31 -18.68 17.69
CA ALA A 619 -2.13 -17.69 18.76
C ALA A 619 -1.03 -16.66 18.43
N ALA A 620 0.06 -17.10 17.79
CA ALA A 620 1.17 -16.23 17.38
C ALA A 620 0.81 -15.26 16.24
N LYS A 621 -0.15 -15.62 15.38
CA LYS A 621 -0.74 -14.74 14.34
C LYS A 621 -1.48 -13.57 14.98
N ASN A 622 -2.17 -13.80 16.09
CA ASN A 622 -2.81 -12.78 16.92
C ASN A 622 -1.84 -12.13 17.94
N ASP A 623 -0.54 -12.17 17.64
CA ASP A 623 0.53 -11.53 18.42
C ASP A 623 0.65 -11.97 19.88
N HIS A 624 0.12 -13.14 20.25
CA HIS A 624 0.25 -13.69 21.60
C HIS A 624 1.71 -14.06 21.91
N VAL A 625 2.36 -13.26 22.75
CA VAL A 625 3.82 -13.27 22.97
C VAL A 625 4.36 -14.62 23.43
N VAL A 626 3.68 -15.30 24.36
CA VAL A 626 4.11 -16.64 24.84
C VAL A 626 4.01 -17.69 23.73
N ALA A 627 3.02 -17.57 22.84
CA ALA A 627 2.85 -18.50 21.73
C ALA A 627 3.95 -18.31 20.69
N ILE A 628 4.27 -17.04 20.35
CA ILE A 628 5.40 -16.69 19.49
C ILE A 628 6.70 -17.32 20.02
N PHE A 629 6.97 -17.20 21.33
CA PHE A 629 8.13 -17.84 21.94
C PHE A 629 8.11 -19.38 21.84
N ASN A 630 6.96 -20.00 22.12
CA ASN A 630 6.83 -21.46 22.01
C ASN A 630 7.04 -21.96 20.57
N VAL A 631 6.55 -21.22 19.57
CA VAL A 631 6.83 -21.48 18.15
C VAL A 631 8.33 -21.41 17.87
N ALA A 632 9.04 -20.41 18.41
CA ALA A 632 10.49 -20.31 18.29
C ALA A 632 11.20 -21.55 18.84
N THR A 633 10.83 -21.99 20.05
CA THR A 633 11.41 -23.17 20.69
C THR A 633 11.14 -24.46 19.90
N TYR A 634 9.95 -24.59 19.33
CA TYR A 634 9.60 -25.71 18.47
C TYR A 634 10.49 -25.76 17.23
N TYR A 635 10.64 -24.63 16.51
CA TYR A 635 11.49 -24.59 15.31
C TYR A 635 12.96 -24.88 15.60
N PHE A 636 13.49 -24.38 16.72
CA PHE A 636 14.82 -24.77 17.17
C PHE A 636 14.94 -26.28 17.44
N SER A 637 13.91 -26.91 18.02
CA SER A 637 13.93 -28.33 18.36
C SER A 637 13.98 -29.25 17.15
N ILE A 638 13.39 -28.83 16.02
CA ILE A 638 13.39 -29.58 14.76
C ILE A 638 14.50 -29.14 13.80
N GLY A 639 15.48 -28.37 14.28
CA GLY A 639 16.64 -27.92 13.50
C GLY A 639 16.35 -26.82 12.48
N LYS A 640 15.15 -26.21 12.49
CA LYS A 640 14.80 -25.05 11.65
C LYS A 640 15.26 -23.76 12.33
N VAL A 641 16.58 -23.54 12.35
CA VAL A 641 17.24 -22.46 13.10
C VAL A 641 16.76 -21.08 12.64
N GLU A 642 16.52 -20.90 11.34
CA GLU A 642 16.09 -19.62 10.75
C GLU A 642 14.70 -19.20 11.24
N LEU A 643 13.74 -20.13 11.21
CA LEU A 643 12.40 -19.93 11.72
C LEU A 643 12.42 -19.73 13.24
N GLY A 644 13.23 -20.49 13.97
CA GLY A 644 13.44 -20.29 15.41
C GLY A 644 13.91 -18.89 15.73
N ASN A 645 14.92 -18.39 14.98
CA ASN A 645 15.43 -17.02 15.13
C ASN A 645 14.40 -15.95 14.77
N TYR A 646 13.59 -16.16 13.74
CA TYR A 646 12.51 -15.23 13.40
C TYR A 646 11.51 -15.05 14.56
N TYR A 647 11.00 -16.16 15.11
CA TYR A 647 10.03 -16.10 16.19
C TYR A 647 10.65 -15.64 17.52
N ILE A 648 11.93 -15.96 17.80
CA ILE A 648 12.58 -15.49 19.03
C ILE A 648 12.80 -13.98 19.01
N ILE A 649 13.21 -13.41 17.87
CA ILE A 649 13.35 -11.96 17.68
C ILE A 649 11.98 -11.28 17.81
N LYS A 650 10.94 -11.84 17.16
CA LYS A 650 9.56 -11.32 17.26
C LYS A 650 9.04 -11.31 18.71
N ALA A 651 9.36 -12.34 19.50
CA ALA A 651 8.99 -12.38 20.91
C ALA A 651 9.79 -11.36 21.74
N ALA A 652 11.09 -11.20 21.45
CA ALA A 652 11.96 -10.28 22.17
C ALA A 652 11.63 -8.81 21.90
N SER A 653 11.32 -8.43 20.66
CA SER A 653 10.88 -7.08 20.29
C SER A 653 9.52 -6.69 20.91
N LYS A 654 8.71 -7.68 21.27
CA LYS A 654 7.48 -7.51 22.06
C LYS A 654 7.70 -7.54 23.58
N GLY A 655 8.95 -7.52 24.04
CA GLY A 655 9.29 -7.43 25.46
C GLY A 655 9.30 -8.77 26.22
N TYR A 656 9.29 -9.92 25.54
CA TYR A 656 9.29 -11.21 26.26
C TYR A 656 10.65 -11.50 26.88
N GLU A 657 10.68 -11.53 28.22
CA GLU A 657 11.92 -11.56 28.98
C GLU A 657 12.81 -12.79 28.69
N GLN A 658 12.22 -13.96 28.44
CA GLN A 658 12.98 -15.16 28.10
C GLN A 658 13.57 -15.08 26.69
N ALA A 659 12.87 -14.46 25.73
CA ALA A 659 13.38 -14.25 24.38
C ALA A 659 14.50 -13.21 24.37
N ILE A 660 14.35 -12.13 25.14
CA ILE A 660 15.39 -11.12 25.37
C ILE A 660 16.67 -11.77 25.92
N LYS A 661 16.54 -12.58 26.98
CA LYS A 661 17.67 -13.30 27.58
C LYS A 661 18.36 -14.22 26.56
N TYR A 662 17.58 -14.92 25.73
CA TYR A 662 18.11 -15.75 24.66
C TYR A 662 18.91 -14.93 23.64
N CYS A 663 18.33 -13.84 23.14
CA CYS A 663 18.96 -13.00 22.14
C CYS A 663 20.25 -12.35 22.66
N ASN A 664 20.23 -11.80 23.88
CA ASN A 664 21.41 -11.23 24.54
C ASN A 664 22.53 -12.28 24.68
N LYS A 665 22.20 -13.51 25.07
CA LYS A 665 23.17 -14.62 25.21
C LYS A 665 23.80 -15.02 23.87
N LYS A 666 23.06 -14.86 22.77
CA LYS A 666 23.48 -15.26 21.42
C LYS A 666 24.04 -14.12 20.57
N GLY A 667 24.09 -12.89 21.10
CA GLY A 667 24.49 -11.71 20.32
C GLY A 667 23.50 -11.33 19.21
N ILE A 668 22.24 -11.76 19.33
CA ILE A 668 21.18 -11.48 18.36
C ILE A 668 20.56 -10.13 18.70
N THR A 669 20.51 -9.21 17.74
CA THR A 669 19.83 -7.90 17.89
C THR A 669 18.35 -8.06 17.52
N TYR A 670 17.44 -7.56 18.36
CA TYR A 670 15.98 -7.71 18.22
C TYR A 670 15.23 -6.39 18.40
#